data_AF-A0A7V2MHC5-F1
#
_entry.id   AF-A0A7V2MHC5-F1
#
_cell.length_a   1.000
_cell.length_b   1.000
_cell.length_c   1.000
_cell.angle_alpha   90.00
_cell.angle_beta   90.00
_cell.angle_gamma   90.00
#
_symmetry.space_group_name_H-M   'P 1'
#
loop_
_entity.id
_entity.type
_entity.pdbx_description
1 polymer ?
#
loop_
_entity_poly.entity_id
_entity_poly.type
_entity_poly.pdbx_seq_one_letter_code
_entity_poly.pdbx_strand_id
1 'polypeptide(L)'
;MRRLSTFPTLRFVTAVLACMILTEPARPQDGPWNHRVLLATSPDGLVWTVQPQTLAERASVPELFLDPAGKPTILFVDASAQRETVGAMQREPDGTWRRVTTNLRDVDPNVVRLGDGSYRAYVKAGLDGAMAAYASADGLNWSPLGEVFRDDRFRNATDPDVFETPDGWVMLLSLGPRLLRCTSSDGLRFTTDGAIIDLGGSVSDTVKAPGGWRTYFHVNPDPGAGTRMRIRSAFTADGKTWRVEDGDRVVAPPSGPAALGVADPAPVQLPDGTWLMAIKSFVSPPAFGNPGPPAGGGIGGHQVLSATSADGINWTRDPGVRMARASVPAAINDGDQRVLLYFVQPPLEPGRPETVALAVSADGARFEPEPAFRIEGLSTLKAVDPSIVKAPDGSFRLYYLASNHPGDPAAGPNPHAIHVAVSSDGIRFRETGSVFEYPDLVDPDVFQFRDEWFMYVFARNGTVIAKSADGLKFTYTGLLSPAGWGTTAPIPLPDGRLRLYAFDQRTPSANVVRSFLSTDGINWTPEPGDRLRANPGEQITDPFVIPWRGGYKMYFKSSSPPQQPPQPTPSSGPFATGQAADLVLGAKGFNDSGGPLLFNHPTGLASDGKNLLVADRFNNRVLIWRTAPAANTPPDLVLGQPGFTTNNSGLGLDQLNWPGNVAVTPDGRTVTVADTNNDRILIWSRFPERNAAPADIVLDLDRFSQSGPSPARFSWPWGVWTDGRRFAAVATHGPGVLIWNSMPARNHQPPDIVLRPRGAGTPRNITSDGDTFFAVSDHNNGERNQPATMVWLEFPGNADQTVPSFTIPEWVKGTFTADNRLIAAGLQSISIWNRPPRSPEARPDLILRPSSYRNGDGPDAVIAEGRLYVCNYNGNNLLVWNAPPARENQPPDFSVGSETPEQDTWAENYFIQNPVLATDGKSLFASSDFDRKLFVWRTLPEESAARPDFVIALPEAPWDNAIHGTRLALAGKRTVYLWNTLPLNGERPDVTFTGRIGEIELRELTGVAMDSRYFYLADRQANRVYVWEGGPGAAAPLVAALEVDNPGRLSSDGNYLAVAPFEGQDILLYRVDDLGRTNQPVRLAGRNRFNLPADALVADGRFFVADRSNNRVQVWNRLEDAMEGRPADAYLGAMNATDTRPGIAADKLFMPGSLAFDGRNLWVGEFKFSTRILRFSARGPAE
;
A
#
# COMPACT_ATOMS: atom_id res chain seq x y z
N MET A 1 -49.52 16.89 -41.26
CA MET A 1 -49.83 15.74 -42.16
C MET A 1 -49.39 14.48 -41.43
N ARG A 2 -50.26 13.47 -41.27
CA ARG A 2 -50.29 12.18 -42.02
C ARG A 2 -48.97 11.36 -41.93
N ARG A 3 -48.98 10.06 -41.61
CA ARG A 3 -50.00 9.13 -41.03
C ARG A 3 -49.32 7.78 -40.69
N LEU A 4 -49.94 6.97 -39.82
CA LEU A 4 -50.12 5.47 -39.82
C LEU A 4 -49.15 4.57 -40.64
N SER A 5 -48.81 3.32 -40.28
CA SER A 5 -49.02 2.41 -39.11
C SER A 5 -48.07 1.17 -39.30
N THR A 6 -48.14 -0.05 -38.75
CA THR A 6 -49.17 -0.87 -38.04
C THR A 6 -48.51 -2.06 -37.30
N PHE A 7 -49.20 -2.69 -36.34
CA PHE A 7 -48.89 -4.04 -35.79
C PHE A 7 -49.88 -5.09 -36.35
N PRO A 8 -49.55 -6.41 -36.32
CA PRO A 8 -50.01 -7.36 -35.27
C PRO A 8 -48.86 -8.25 -34.73
N THR A 9 -48.79 -8.82 -33.50
CA THR A 9 -49.65 -9.76 -32.72
C THR A 9 -49.80 -11.18 -33.36
N LEU A 10 -49.85 -12.33 -32.65
CA LEU A 10 -50.34 -12.66 -31.29
C LEU A 10 -49.95 -14.11 -30.78
N ARG A 11 -49.82 -14.33 -29.44
CA ARG A 11 -49.80 -15.62 -28.64
C ARG A 11 -48.56 -16.57 -28.76
N PHE A 12 -48.00 -17.20 -27.69
CA PHE A 12 -48.48 -18.09 -26.58
C PHE A 12 -48.88 -19.50 -27.07
N VAL A 13 -48.55 -20.67 -26.47
CA VAL A 13 -48.10 -21.18 -25.12
C VAL A 13 -46.99 -22.27 -25.34
N THR A 14 -46.26 -22.98 -24.45
CA THR A 14 -45.63 -22.94 -23.08
C THR A 14 -45.47 -24.42 -22.59
N ALA A 15 -44.30 -24.82 -22.05
CA ALA A 15 -44.05 -26.04 -21.20
C ALA A 15 -44.13 -27.46 -21.88
N VAL A 16 -43.50 -28.56 -21.42
CA VAL A 16 -42.53 -28.87 -20.32
C VAL A 16 -41.52 -29.92 -20.83
N LEU A 17 -40.21 -29.81 -20.51
CA LEU A 17 -39.40 -30.99 -20.15
C LEU A 17 -38.19 -30.64 -19.27
N ALA A 18 -38.16 -31.20 -18.05
CA ALA A 18 -36.98 -31.43 -17.22
C ALA A 18 -36.90 -32.96 -16.99
N CYS A 19 -35.86 -33.58 -16.42
CA CYS A 19 -34.72 -33.09 -15.62
C CYS A 19 -33.54 -34.09 -15.70
N MET A 20 -32.48 -33.89 -14.90
CA MET A 20 -31.26 -34.73 -14.77
C MET A 20 -30.34 -34.65 -16.02
N ILE A 21 -29.02 -34.88 -15.95
CA ILE A 21 -28.16 -35.61 -15.00
C ILE A 21 -27.29 -34.66 -14.12
N LEU A 22 -26.76 -35.19 -13.02
CA LEU A 22 -25.91 -34.50 -12.03
C LEU A 22 -24.77 -35.39 -11.51
N THR A 23 -23.55 -34.83 -11.47
CA THR A 23 -22.41 -35.11 -10.58
C THR A 23 -21.29 -34.08 -10.90
N GLU A 24 -20.18 -33.92 -10.17
CA GLU A 24 -19.89 -33.65 -8.73
C GLU A 24 -18.35 -33.48 -8.63
N PRO A 25 -17.76 -32.71 -7.69
CA PRO A 25 -18.34 -31.74 -6.75
C PRO A 25 -17.68 -30.33 -6.86
N ALA A 26 -18.12 -29.36 -6.04
CA ALA A 26 -17.54 -28.01 -5.97
C ALA A 26 -17.35 -27.52 -4.53
N ARG A 27 -16.42 -26.55 -4.31
CA ARG A 27 -16.44 -25.42 -3.32
C ARG A 27 -15.03 -24.82 -3.05
N PRO A 28 -14.91 -23.64 -2.39
CA PRO A 28 -15.96 -22.79 -1.84
C PRO A 28 -16.03 -21.35 -2.41
N GLN A 29 -17.27 -20.89 -2.64
CA GLN A 29 -17.65 -19.47 -2.63
C GLN A 29 -18.65 -19.26 -1.49
N ASP A 30 -18.80 -18.02 -1.04
CA ASP A 30 -19.86 -17.64 -0.09
C ASP A 30 -21.23 -17.75 -0.80
N GLY A 31 -22.26 -18.24 -0.09
CA GLY A 31 -23.53 -18.64 -0.70
C GLY A 31 -24.20 -19.79 0.04
N PRO A 32 -25.42 -20.20 -0.37
CA PRO A 32 -26.30 -21.09 0.41
C PRO A 32 -25.62 -22.38 0.83
N TRP A 33 -24.75 -22.92 -0.02
CA TRP A 33 -23.91 -24.08 0.22
C TRP A 33 -23.06 -24.05 1.51
N ASN A 34 -22.60 -22.86 1.93
CA ASN A 34 -21.76 -22.60 3.11
C ASN A 34 -22.55 -22.00 4.29
N HIS A 35 -23.86 -21.86 4.14
CA HIS A 35 -24.75 -21.18 5.09
C HIS A 35 -25.71 -22.17 5.75
N ARG A 36 -26.28 -21.75 6.88
CA ARG A 36 -27.37 -22.42 7.57
C ARG A 36 -28.39 -21.41 8.08
N VAL A 37 -29.65 -21.82 8.14
CA VAL A 37 -30.73 -21.03 8.71
C VAL A 37 -31.00 -21.50 10.13
N LEU A 38 -30.97 -20.55 11.07
CA LEU A 38 -31.24 -20.71 12.49
C LEU A 38 -32.48 -19.90 12.89
N LEU A 39 -32.89 -19.99 14.15
CA LEU A 39 -33.92 -19.14 14.75
C LEU A 39 -33.35 -18.24 15.86
N ALA A 40 -33.96 -17.08 16.04
CA ALA A 40 -33.90 -16.28 17.26
C ALA A 40 -35.33 -15.96 17.73
N THR A 41 -35.51 -15.82 19.04
CA THR A 41 -36.79 -15.45 19.67
C THR A 41 -36.66 -14.18 20.48
N SER A 42 -37.75 -13.42 20.61
CA SER A 42 -37.79 -12.17 21.38
C SER A 42 -39.18 -11.95 21.99
N PRO A 43 -39.29 -11.35 23.20
CA PRO A 43 -40.58 -10.97 23.76
C PRO A 43 -41.14 -9.65 23.18
N ASP A 44 -40.29 -8.80 22.59
CA ASP A 44 -40.60 -7.40 22.28
C ASP A 44 -40.13 -6.93 20.88
N GLY A 45 -39.38 -7.76 20.17
CA GLY A 45 -38.74 -7.43 18.89
C GLY A 45 -37.45 -6.62 19.02
N LEU A 46 -37.00 -6.30 20.23
CA LEU A 46 -35.79 -5.51 20.48
C LEU A 46 -34.67 -6.33 21.12
N VAL A 47 -35.01 -7.25 22.03
CA VAL A 47 -34.04 -8.13 22.71
C VAL A 47 -34.21 -9.56 22.20
N TRP A 48 -33.23 -10.09 21.48
CA TRP A 48 -33.31 -11.40 20.83
C TRP A 48 -32.36 -12.43 21.43
N THR A 49 -32.81 -13.68 21.50
CA THR A 49 -32.01 -14.85 21.92
C THR A 49 -31.93 -15.87 20.79
N VAL A 50 -30.72 -16.09 20.27
CA VAL A 50 -30.44 -17.10 19.24
C VAL A 50 -30.64 -18.51 19.80
N GLN A 51 -31.37 -19.33 19.08
CA GLN A 51 -31.67 -20.71 19.43
C GLN A 51 -30.59 -21.66 18.89
N PRO A 52 -30.24 -22.74 19.61
CA PRO A 52 -29.20 -23.68 19.18
C PRO A 52 -29.64 -24.62 18.05
N GLN A 53 -30.90 -24.55 17.61
CA GLN A 53 -31.46 -25.40 16.56
C GLN A 53 -31.16 -24.85 15.16
N THR A 54 -30.46 -25.64 14.33
CA THR A 54 -30.48 -25.44 12.87
C THR A 54 -31.84 -25.87 12.31
N LEU A 55 -32.46 -25.04 11.48
CA LEU A 55 -33.63 -25.42 10.66
C LEU A 55 -33.19 -26.10 9.36
N ALA A 56 -32.25 -25.48 8.65
CA ALA A 56 -31.72 -25.97 7.38
C ALA A 56 -30.20 -25.74 7.29
N GLU A 57 -29.45 -26.80 7.02
CA GLU A 57 -28.06 -26.73 6.57
C GLU A 57 -28.03 -26.59 5.04
N ARG A 58 -27.06 -25.86 4.49
CA ARG A 58 -26.99 -25.49 3.06
C ARG A 58 -28.18 -24.62 2.64
N ALA A 59 -28.44 -23.57 3.40
CA ALA A 59 -29.55 -22.63 3.18
C ALA A 59 -29.17 -21.19 3.54
N SER A 60 -29.65 -20.20 2.78
CA SER A 60 -29.36 -18.77 2.94
C SER A 60 -30.55 -17.91 2.53
N VAL A 61 -30.51 -16.61 2.86
CA VAL A 61 -31.56 -15.61 2.59
C VAL A 61 -32.95 -16.14 3.01
N PRO A 62 -33.17 -16.33 4.33
CA PRO A 62 -34.45 -16.76 4.84
C PRO A 62 -35.48 -15.63 4.74
N GLU A 63 -36.75 -16.02 4.69
CA GLU A 63 -37.93 -15.15 4.63
C GLU A 63 -39.04 -15.82 5.47
N LEU A 64 -39.66 -15.12 6.41
CA LEU A 64 -40.48 -15.71 7.48
C LEU A 64 -41.81 -14.98 7.68
N PHE A 65 -42.91 -15.65 7.37
CA PHE A 65 -44.26 -15.11 7.48
C PHE A 65 -45.23 -16.09 8.18
N LEU A 66 -46.48 -15.67 8.39
CA LEU A 66 -47.57 -16.53 8.87
C LEU A 66 -48.48 -16.93 7.70
N ASP A 67 -48.77 -18.23 7.56
CA ASP A 67 -49.72 -18.76 6.58
C ASP A 67 -51.19 -18.40 6.93
N PRO A 68 -52.19 -18.75 6.08
CA PRO A 68 -53.60 -18.45 6.36
C PRO A 68 -54.16 -19.02 7.68
N ALA A 69 -53.51 -20.02 8.28
CA ALA A 69 -53.86 -20.60 9.58
C ALA A 69 -53.08 -19.96 10.75
N GLY A 70 -52.25 -18.94 10.50
CA GLY A 70 -51.41 -18.29 11.49
C GLY A 70 -50.11 -19.04 11.79
N LYS A 71 -49.74 -20.03 10.96
CA LYS A 71 -48.61 -20.93 11.19
C LYS A 71 -47.30 -20.32 10.62
N PRO A 72 -46.22 -20.22 11.41
CA PRO A 72 -44.92 -19.78 10.91
C PRO A 72 -44.45 -20.65 9.74
N THR A 73 -44.22 -19.98 8.62
CA THR A 73 -43.80 -20.56 7.34
C THR A 73 -42.57 -19.82 6.88
N ILE A 74 -41.51 -20.56 6.57
CA ILE A 74 -40.22 -20.01 6.15
C ILE A 74 -39.93 -20.44 4.71
N LEU A 75 -39.47 -19.49 3.90
CA LEU A 75 -38.84 -19.71 2.60
C LEU A 75 -37.33 -19.41 2.72
N PHE A 76 -36.51 -20.04 1.88
CA PHE A 76 -35.07 -19.78 1.83
C PHE A 76 -34.47 -20.28 0.50
N VAL A 77 -33.30 -19.76 0.12
CA VAL A 77 -32.52 -20.32 -0.99
C VAL A 77 -31.90 -21.65 -0.54
N ASP A 78 -32.31 -22.74 -1.16
CA ASP A 78 -32.03 -24.12 -0.76
C ASP A 78 -30.99 -24.78 -1.67
N ALA A 79 -29.87 -25.16 -1.06
CA ALA A 79 -28.71 -25.82 -1.67
C ALA A 79 -28.54 -27.27 -1.15
N SER A 80 -29.59 -27.87 -0.60
CA SER A 80 -29.60 -29.29 -0.19
C SER A 80 -29.72 -30.24 -1.38
N ALA A 81 -30.38 -29.81 -2.46
CA ALA A 81 -30.35 -30.46 -3.78
C ALA A 81 -29.31 -29.76 -4.69
N GLN A 82 -28.80 -30.46 -5.70
CA GLN A 82 -27.74 -29.95 -6.59
C GLN A 82 -28.26 -29.00 -7.71
N ARG A 83 -29.32 -28.25 -7.40
CA ARG A 83 -29.81 -27.07 -8.12
C ARG A 83 -30.40 -26.12 -7.09
N GLU A 84 -30.01 -24.86 -7.12
CA GLU A 84 -30.60 -23.82 -6.26
C GLU A 84 -32.09 -23.71 -6.57
N THR A 85 -32.92 -23.85 -5.54
CA THR A 85 -34.38 -23.68 -5.60
C THR A 85 -34.87 -23.04 -4.31
N VAL A 86 -36.09 -22.50 -4.28
CA VAL A 86 -36.67 -22.02 -3.02
C VAL A 86 -37.11 -23.23 -2.19
N GLY A 87 -36.50 -23.41 -1.02
CA GLY A 87 -36.93 -24.36 0.00
C GLY A 87 -38.05 -23.76 0.85
N ALA A 88 -38.89 -24.62 1.44
CA ALA A 88 -39.97 -24.20 2.32
C ALA A 88 -40.12 -25.12 3.54
N MET A 89 -40.36 -24.56 4.72
CA MET A 89 -40.71 -25.31 5.93
C MET A 89 -41.84 -24.62 6.70
N GLN A 90 -42.62 -25.38 7.46
CA GLN A 90 -43.63 -24.84 8.38
C GLN A 90 -43.45 -25.39 9.79
N ARG A 91 -43.78 -24.58 10.80
CA ARG A 91 -43.74 -24.97 12.20
C ARG A 91 -45.02 -25.67 12.64
N GLU A 92 -44.93 -26.95 12.99
CA GLU A 92 -46.08 -27.73 13.46
C GLU A 92 -46.47 -27.38 14.92
N PRO A 93 -47.69 -27.73 15.40
CA PRO A 93 -48.19 -27.31 16.71
C PRO A 93 -47.41 -27.84 17.93
N ASP A 94 -46.60 -28.88 17.76
CA ASP A 94 -45.65 -29.38 18.77
C ASP A 94 -44.35 -28.55 18.84
N GLY A 95 -44.22 -27.53 18.00
CA GLY A 95 -43.06 -26.65 17.88
C GLY A 95 -41.99 -27.13 16.91
N THR A 96 -42.10 -28.35 16.36
CA THR A 96 -41.17 -28.89 15.35
C THR A 96 -41.34 -28.20 14.00
N TRP A 97 -40.40 -28.42 13.07
CA TRP A 97 -40.47 -27.86 11.71
C TRP A 97 -40.45 -28.96 10.66
N ARG A 98 -41.42 -28.91 9.74
CA ARG A 98 -41.59 -29.87 8.65
C ARG A 98 -41.36 -29.19 7.31
N ARG A 99 -40.55 -29.81 6.45
CA ARG A 99 -40.35 -29.36 5.05
C ARG A 99 -41.65 -29.54 4.25
N VAL A 100 -41.98 -28.52 3.45
CA VAL A 100 -43.15 -28.49 2.56
C VAL A 100 -42.71 -28.14 1.15
N THR A 101 -43.59 -28.33 0.17
CA THR A 101 -43.32 -27.96 -1.22
C THR A 101 -43.80 -26.53 -1.48
N THR A 102 -42.94 -25.71 -2.07
CA THR A 102 -43.31 -24.46 -2.75
C THR A 102 -43.04 -24.61 -4.25
N ASN A 103 -43.73 -23.85 -5.08
CA ASN A 103 -43.42 -23.73 -6.52
C ASN A 103 -42.81 -22.36 -6.89
N LEU A 104 -42.46 -21.53 -5.88
CA LEU A 104 -41.75 -20.26 -6.10
C LEU A 104 -40.44 -20.52 -6.85
N ARG A 105 -40.04 -19.56 -7.67
CA ARG A 105 -38.87 -19.64 -8.53
C ARG A 105 -37.94 -18.47 -8.25
N ASP A 106 -36.78 -18.54 -8.88
CA ASP A 106 -35.72 -17.53 -8.75
C ASP A 106 -35.21 -17.49 -7.29
N VAL A 107 -34.52 -16.42 -6.87
CA VAL A 107 -33.80 -16.37 -5.57
C VAL A 107 -34.09 -15.09 -4.80
N ASP A 108 -33.56 -15.01 -3.58
CA ASP A 108 -33.64 -13.86 -2.67
C ASP A 108 -35.12 -13.43 -2.41
N PRO A 109 -35.93 -14.30 -1.74
CA PRO A 109 -37.37 -14.08 -1.57
C PRO A 109 -37.70 -13.10 -0.44
N ASN A 110 -38.79 -12.33 -0.60
CA ASN A 110 -39.47 -11.60 0.47
C ASN A 110 -41.01 -11.67 0.29
N VAL A 111 -41.81 -11.78 1.37
CA VAL A 111 -43.26 -12.07 1.26
C VAL A 111 -44.15 -11.09 2.03
N VAL A 112 -44.93 -10.32 1.28
CA VAL A 112 -45.93 -9.40 1.85
C VAL A 112 -47.31 -10.04 1.86
N ARG A 113 -47.97 -10.06 3.03
CA ARG A 113 -49.38 -10.44 3.17
C ARG A 113 -50.29 -9.24 2.89
N LEU A 114 -51.18 -9.37 1.90
CA LEU A 114 -52.06 -8.32 1.43
C LEU A 114 -53.31 -8.17 2.31
N GLY A 115 -53.99 -7.01 2.21
CA GLY A 115 -55.17 -6.69 3.01
C GLY A 115 -56.40 -7.57 2.77
N ASP A 116 -56.46 -8.31 1.66
CA ASP A 116 -57.49 -9.33 1.38
C ASP A 116 -57.14 -10.72 1.98
N GLY A 117 -55.96 -10.86 2.58
CA GLY A 117 -55.45 -12.10 3.16
C GLY A 117 -54.63 -12.97 2.22
N SER A 118 -54.47 -12.58 0.95
CA SER A 118 -53.55 -13.22 0.00
C SER A 118 -52.09 -12.77 0.22
N TYR A 119 -51.16 -13.31 -0.55
CA TYR A 119 -49.72 -13.10 -0.41
C TYR A 119 -49.09 -12.68 -1.73
N ARG A 120 -48.06 -11.84 -1.64
CA ARG A 120 -47.21 -11.45 -2.77
C ARG A 120 -45.75 -11.65 -2.40
N ALA A 121 -45.06 -12.52 -3.15
CA ALA A 121 -43.62 -12.68 -3.04
C ALA A 121 -42.92 -11.76 -4.04
N TYR A 122 -41.76 -11.24 -3.65
CA TYR A 122 -40.79 -10.57 -4.49
C TYR A 122 -39.50 -11.38 -4.50
N VAL A 123 -38.85 -11.48 -5.65
CA VAL A 123 -37.62 -12.28 -5.87
C VAL A 123 -36.71 -11.58 -6.86
N LYS A 124 -35.41 -11.82 -6.75
CA LYS A 124 -34.40 -11.41 -7.73
C LYS A 124 -34.45 -12.31 -8.96
N ALA A 125 -34.81 -11.74 -10.10
CA ALA A 125 -35.10 -12.44 -11.35
C ALA A 125 -33.94 -12.29 -12.36
N GLY A 126 -32.82 -12.97 -12.09
CA GLY A 126 -31.66 -13.02 -12.99
C GLY A 126 -30.40 -12.36 -12.42
N LEU A 127 -29.51 -11.93 -13.33
CA LEU A 127 -28.15 -11.47 -13.01
C LEU A 127 -27.94 -9.95 -13.20
N ASP A 128 -28.99 -9.20 -13.56
CA ASP A 128 -28.92 -7.81 -14.01
C ASP A 128 -29.76 -6.84 -13.18
N GLY A 129 -29.98 -7.17 -11.90
CA GLY A 129 -30.65 -6.32 -10.90
C GLY A 129 -32.18 -6.24 -11.03
N ALA A 130 -32.77 -7.06 -11.90
CA ALA A 130 -34.22 -7.12 -12.06
C ALA A 130 -34.91 -7.90 -10.93
N MET A 131 -36.08 -7.42 -10.51
CA MET A 131 -36.94 -8.07 -9.51
C MET A 131 -38.25 -8.49 -10.14
N ALA A 132 -38.75 -9.67 -9.81
CA ALA A 132 -40.07 -10.16 -10.21
C ALA A 132 -41.00 -10.36 -9.01
N ALA A 133 -42.30 -10.35 -9.26
CA ALA A 133 -43.32 -10.63 -8.25
C ALA A 133 -44.20 -11.84 -8.60
N TYR A 134 -44.72 -12.49 -7.57
CA TYR A 134 -45.59 -13.65 -7.63
C TYR A 134 -46.77 -13.48 -6.66
N ALA A 135 -47.98 -13.90 -7.04
CA ALA A 135 -49.15 -13.94 -6.16
C ALA A 135 -49.44 -15.35 -5.65
N SER A 136 -49.91 -15.49 -4.41
CA SER A 136 -50.37 -16.75 -3.82
C SER A 136 -51.58 -16.52 -2.91
N ALA A 137 -52.43 -17.55 -2.77
CA ALA A 137 -53.52 -17.57 -1.80
C ALA A 137 -53.13 -18.24 -0.46
N ASP A 138 -51.99 -18.95 -0.41
CA ASP A 138 -51.59 -19.79 0.72
C ASP A 138 -50.11 -19.65 1.16
N GLY A 139 -49.30 -18.90 0.39
CA GLY A 139 -47.87 -18.70 0.66
C GLY A 139 -46.96 -19.82 0.11
N LEU A 140 -47.50 -20.83 -0.57
CA LEU A 140 -46.74 -21.97 -1.11
C LEU A 140 -47.02 -22.24 -2.60
N ASN A 141 -48.22 -21.92 -3.08
CA ASN A 141 -48.65 -22.04 -4.47
C ASN A 141 -48.71 -20.66 -5.11
N TRP A 142 -47.66 -20.33 -5.85
CA TRP A 142 -47.33 -19.05 -6.45
C TRP A 142 -47.63 -19.02 -7.95
N SER A 143 -48.14 -17.88 -8.42
CA SER A 143 -48.39 -17.56 -9.83
C SER A 143 -47.59 -16.30 -10.22
N PRO A 144 -46.77 -16.34 -11.28
CA PRO A 144 -45.94 -15.20 -11.67
C PRO A 144 -46.78 -14.01 -12.14
N LEU A 145 -46.43 -12.82 -11.65
CA LEU A 145 -46.99 -11.53 -12.09
C LEU A 145 -46.09 -10.84 -13.11
N GLY A 146 -44.79 -11.13 -13.08
CA GLY A 146 -43.78 -10.61 -14.00
C GLY A 146 -42.71 -9.76 -13.31
N GLU A 147 -41.86 -9.11 -14.11
CA GLU A 147 -40.87 -8.13 -13.64
C GLU A 147 -41.56 -6.88 -13.08
N VAL A 148 -41.11 -6.42 -11.91
CA VAL A 148 -41.66 -5.27 -11.18
C VAL A 148 -40.66 -4.14 -10.93
N PHE A 149 -39.36 -4.43 -11.03
CA PHE A 149 -38.27 -3.43 -11.00
C PHE A 149 -37.14 -3.84 -11.95
N ARG A 150 -36.59 -2.85 -12.66
CA ARG A 150 -35.35 -2.93 -13.45
C ARG A 150 -34.84 -1.52 -13.68
N ASP A 151 -33.56 -1.27 -13.42
CA ASP A 151 -32.91 0.01 -13.73
C ASP A 151 -31.44 -0.22 -14.11
N ASP A 152 -31.03 0.25 -15.29
CA ASP A 152 -29.67 0.04 -15.81
C ASP A 152 -28.57 0.70 -14.96
N ARG A 153 -28.92 1.67 -14.09
CA ARG A 153 -28.01 2.28 -13.13
C ARG A 153 -27.67 1.36 -11.95
N PHE A 154 -28.51 0.35 -11.70
CA PHE A 154 -28.52 -0.46 -10.47
C PHE A 154 -28.56 -1.96 -10.77
N ARG A 155 -27.86 -2.41 -11.84
CA ARG A 155 -27.78 -3.82 -12.28
C ARG A 155 -27.19 -4.79 -11.24
N ASN A 156 -26.66 -4.29 -10.12
CA ASN A 156 -26.16 -5.06 -8.99
C ASN A 156 -27.13 -5.11 -7.79
N ALA A 157 -28.39 -4.69 -7.97
CA ALA A 157 -29.43 -4.76 -6.94
C ALA A 157 -29.77 -6.22 -6.57
N THR A 158 -29.87 -6.50 -5.26
CA THR A 158 -30.22 -7.79 -4.68
C THR A 158 -31.15 -7.62 -3.47
N ASP A 159 -31.65 -8.73 -2.91
CA ASP A 159 -32.34 -8.77 -1.61
C ASP A 159 -33.48 -7.73 -1.47
N PRO A 160 -34.64 -7.94 -2.14
CA PRO A 160 -35.77 -7.02 -2.09
C PRO A 160 -36.52 -7.08 -0.76
N ASP A 161 -36.62 -5.94 -0.06
CA ASP A 161 -37.40 -5.75 1.18
C ASP A 161 -38.60 -4.87 0.85
N VAL A 162 -39.83 -5.39 0.91
CA VAL A 162 -41.02 -4.69 0.38
C VAL A 162 -42.12 -4.55 1.43
N PHE A 163 -42.68 -3.34 1.56
CA PHE A 163 -43.76 -3.07 2.50
C PHE A 163 -44.75 -2.00 2.01
N GLU A 164 -45.98 -2.06 2.52
CA GLU A 164 -47.04 -1.11 2.21
C GLU A 164 -47.14 0.00 3.27
N THR A 165 -47.26 1.24 2.80
CA THR A 165 -47.46 2.46 3.59
C THR A 165 -48.74 3.20 3.15
N PRO A 166 -49.28 4.14 3.95
CA PRO A 166 -50.41 4.98 3.54
C PRO A 166 -50.20 5.78 2.26
N ASP A 167 -48.95 6.06 1.89
CA ASP A 167 -48.57 6.78 0.67
C ASP A 167 -48.36 5.86 -0.54
N GLY A 168 -48.43 4.54 -0.35
CA GLY A 168 -48.13 3.52 -1.36
C GLY A 168 -47.05 2.53 -0.91
N TRP A 169 -46.47 1.83 -1.88
CA TRP A 169 -45.55 0.72 -1.68
C TRP A 169 -44.09 1.19 -1.72
N VAL A 170 -43.27 0.70 -0.79
CA VAL A 170 -41.83 0.92 -0.74
C VAL A 170 -41.12 -0.42 -0.92
N MET A 171 -40.05 -0.41 -1.70
CA MET A 171 -39.10 -1.52 -1.87
C MET A 171 -37.70 -0.99 -1.56
N LEU A 172 -36.96 -1.65 -0.69
CA LEU A 172 -35.53 -1.42 -0.48
C LEU A 172 -34.77 -2.52 -1.23
N LEU A 173 -33.63 -2.17 -1.84
CA LEU A 173 -32.76 -3.10 -2.56
C LEU A 173 -31.32 -2.95 -2.12
N SER A 174 -30.62 -4.05 -1.86
CA SER A 174 -29.23 -4.03 -1.43
C SER A 174 -28.28 -3.70 -2.60
N LEU A 175 -27.34 -2.77 -2.37
CA LEU A 175 -26.29 -2.35 -3.31
C LEU A 175 -24.90 -2.50 -2.66
N GLY A 176 -24.62 -3.68 -2.10
CA GLY A 176 -23.53 -3.85 -1.14
C GLY A 176 -23.93 -3.24 0.21
N PRO A 177 -23.13 -2.36 0.84
CA PRO A 177 -23.34 -1.92 2.23
C PRO A 177 -24.45 -0.86 2.43
N ARG A 178 -25.29 -0.60 1.42
CA ARG A 178 -26.32 0.46 1.43
C ARG A 178 -27.58 0.00 0.70
N LEU A 179 -28.70 0.65 0.99
CA LEU A 179 -30.02 0.31 0.44
C LEU A 179 -30.48 1.38 -0.57
N LEU A 180 -30.95 0.96 -1.74
CA LEU A 180 -31.64 1.79 -2.72
C LEU A 180 -33.12 1.84 -2.39
N ARG A 181 -33.73 3.03 -2.34
CA ARG A 181 -35.18 3.18 -2.19
C ARG A 181 -35.88 3.18 -3.54
N CYS A 182 -36.87 2.32 -3.69
CA CYS A 182 -37.80 2.27 -4.80
C CYS A 182 -39.24 2.45 -4.29
N THR A 183 -40.12 3.06 -5.10
CA THR A 183 -41.52 3.32 -4.73
C THR A 183 -42.49 2.90 -5.83
N SER A 184 -43.71 2.51 -5.43
CA SER A 184 -44.78 2.08 -6.34
C SER A 184 -46.16 2.47 -5.80
N SER A 185 -47.13 2.69 -6.69
CA SER A 185 -48.54 2.90 -6.32
C SER A 185 -49.37 1.61 -6.26
N ASP A 186 -48.87 0.51 -6.84
CA ASP A 186 -49.57 -0.79 -6.95
C ASP A 186 -48.75 -1.98 -6.40
N GLY A 187 -47.47 -1.75 -6.08
CA GLY A 187 -46.52 -2.79 -5.68
C GLY A 187 -46.18 -3.76 -6.82
N LEU A 188 -46.41 -3.37 -8.08
CA LEU A 188 -46.12 -4.15 -9.28
C LEU A 188 -45.29 -3.36 -10.30
N ARG A 189 -45.14 -2.04 -10.11
CA ARG A 189 -44.22 -1.19 -10.87
C ARG A 189 -43.47 -0.27 -9.93
N PHE A 190 -42.26 -0.66 -9.57
CA PHE A 190 -41.36 0.14 -8.74
C PHE A 190 -40.46 1.01 -9.61
N THR A 191 -40.26 2.26 -9.20
CA THR A 191 -39.28 3.17 -9.81
C THR A 191 -38.41 3.80 -8.72
N THR A 192 -37.25 4.35 -9.09
CA THR A 192 -36.35 5.04 -8.14
C THR A 192 -35.87 6.39 -8.68
N ASP A 193 -35.91 7.37 -7.79
CA ASP A 193 -35.23 8.66 -7.91
C ASP A 193 -33.70 8.52 -7.81
N GLY A 194 -33.20 7.37 -7.33
CA GLY A 194 -31.80 7.13 -6.99
C GLY A 194 -31.47 7.44 -5.53
N ALA A 195 -32.47 7.61 -4.66
CA ALA A 195 -32.24 7.84 -3.24
C ALA A 195 -31.61 6.61 -2.56
N ILE A 196 -30.38 6.79 -2.08
CA ILE A 196 -29.64 5.81 -1.29
C ILE A 196 -29.86 6.09 0.19
N ILE A 197 -30.28 5.07 0.92
CA ILE A 197 -30.38 5.03 2.38
C ILE A 197 -29.11 4.33 2.89
N ASP A 198 -28.40 4.99 3.80
CA ASP A 198 -27.23 4.44 4.47
C ASP A 198 -27.55 4.25 5.95
N LEU A 199 -27.62 2.98 6.39
CA LEU A 199 -27.87 2.59 7.78
C LEU A 199 -26.60 2.04 8.46
N GLY A 200 -25.44 2.07 7.76
CA GLY A 200 -24.26 1.28 8.12
C GLY A 200 -24.47 -0.23 7.94
N GLY A 201 -25.32 -0.64 6.99
CA GLY A 201 -25.70 -2.03 6.79
C GLY A 201 -26.70 -2.25 5.64
N SER A 202 -27.00 -3.52 5.38
CA SER A 202 -27.64 -4.04 4.16
C SER A 202 -28.41 -5.34 4.42
N VAL A 203 -29.09 -5.87 3.40
CA VAL A 203 -29.97 -7.07 3.44
C VAL A 203 -30.95 -6.99 4.61
N SER A 204 -32.09 -6.37 4.31
CA SER A 204 -33.06 -5.96 5.30
C SER A 204 -34.40 -6.68 5.16
N ASP A 205 -35.20 -6.66 6.22
CA ASP A 205 -36.62 -7.05 6.21
C ASP A 205 -37.43 -6.12 7.12
N THR A 206 -38.55 -5.60 6.60
CA THR A 206 -39.30 -4.50 7.19
C THR A 206 -40.69 -4.91 7.69
N VAL A 207 -40.82 -5.02 9.01
CA VAL A 207 -42.08 -5.32 9.69
C VAL A 207 -42.83 -4.06 10.10
N LYS A 208 -44.15 -4.18 10.20
CA LYS A 208 -45.01 -3.13 10.77
C LYS A 208 -44.79 -3.03 12.29
N ALA A 209 -44.67 -1.82 12.80
CA ALA A 209 -44.40 -1.52 14.21
C ALA A 209 -45.39 -0.47 14.75
N PRO A 210 -45.53 -0.30 16.08
CA PRO A 210 -46.35 0.77 16.65
C PRO A 210 -45.90 2.15 16.16
N GLY A 211 -46.77 2.83 15.41
CA GLY A 211 -46.50 4.16 14.83
C GLY A 211 -45.71 4.19 13.52
N GLY A 212 -45.41 3.05 12.89
CA GLY A 212 -44.64 3.02 11.64
C GLY A 212 -44.17 1.63 11.23
N TRP A 213 -42.92 1.55 10.77
CA TRP A 213 -42.25 0.31 10.36
C TRP A 213 -40.87 0.23 11.00
N ARG A 214 -40.43 -0.99 11.30
CA ARG A 214 -39.07 -1.29 11.74
C ARG A 214 -38.44 -2.23 10.73
N THR A 215 -37.33 -1.80 10.14
CA THR A 215 -36.47 -2.67 9.35
C THR A 215 -35.39 -3.25 10.24
N TYR A 216 -35.08 -4.54 10.06
CA TYR A 216 -33.91 -5.19 10.63
C TYR A 216 -32.93 -5.46 9.50
N PHE A 217 -31.63 -5.27 9.73
CA PHE A 217 -30.61 -5.37 8.68
C PHE A 217 -29.30 -5.93 9.23
N HIS A 218 -28.51 -6.61 8.40
CA HIS A 218 -27.17 -7.05 8.80
C HIS A 218 -26.16 -5.89 8.73
N VAL A 219 -25.19 -5.88 9.65
CA VAL A 219 -24.05 -4.95 9.66
C VAL A 219 -22.82 -5.70 9.20
N ASN A 220 -22.30 -5.31 8.03
CA ASN A 220 -21.03 -5.82 7.51
C ASN A 220 -19.89 -5.49 8.48
N PRO A 221 -18.92 -6.40 8.69
CA PRO A 221 -17.82 -6.14 9.61
C PRO A 221 -16.85 -5.12 9.02
N ASP A 222 -16.32 -4.24 9.86
CA ASP A 222 -15.22 -3.35 9.49
C ASP A 222 -13.93 -4.19 9.35
N PRO A 223 -13.27 -4.20 8.17
CA PRO A 223 -12.02 -4.95 7.96
C PRO A 223 -10.88 -4.59 8.92
N GLY A 224 -10.90 -3.39 9.53
CA GLY A 224 -9.92 -2.96 10.52
C GLY A 224 -10.25 -3.33 11.96
N ALA A 225 -11.50 -3.71 12.28
CA ALA A 225 -11.97 -3.85 13.66
C ALA A 225 -12.17 -5.29 14.15
N GLY A 226 -12.14 -6.29 13.27
CA GLY A 226 -12.26 -7.72 13.64
C GLY A 226 -13.62 -8.16 14.21
N THR A 227 -14.64 -7.30 14.15
CA THR A 227 -15.99 -7.58 14.66
C THR A 227 -16.69 -8.68 13.85
N ARG A 228 -17.49 -9.54 14.50
CA ARG A 228 -18.36 -10.50 13.79
C ARG A 228 -19.60 -9.82 13.20
N MET A 229 -20.22 -10.43 12.20
CA MET A 229 -21.48 -9.96 11.63
C MET A 229 -22.62 -10.04 12.66
N ARG A 230 -23.48 -9.02 12.66
CA ARG A 230 -24.56 -8.82 13.64
C ARG A 230 -25.75 -8.10 13.00
N ILE A 231 -26.92 -8.22 13.60
CA ILE A 231 -28.17 -7.61 13.11
C ILE A 231 -28.52 -6.38 13.95
N ARG A 232 -28.85 -5.26 13.31
CA ARG A 232 -29.38 -4.03 13.93
C ARG A 232 -30.79 -3.74 13.40
N SER A 233 -31.41 -2.66 13.87
CA SER A 233 -32.70 -2.18 13.36
C SER A 233 -32.74 -0.67 13.16
N ALA A 234 -33.62 -0.21 12.28
CA ALA A 234 -33.97 1.19 12.10
C ALA A 234 -35.50 1.34 12.02
N PHE A 235 -35.99 2.48 12.48
CA PHE A 235 -37.42 2.82 12.47
C PHE A 235 -37.71 3.92 11.46
N THR A 236 -38.88 3.83 10.80
CA THR A 236 -39.44 4.89 9.96
C THR A 236 -40.93 5.09 10.26
N ALA A 237 -41.41 6.34 10.15
CA ALA A 237 -42.82 6.69 10.27
C ALA A 237 -43.49 6.96 8.90
N ASP A 238 -42.72 6.93 7.80
CA ASP A 238 -43.15 7.41 6.47
C ASP A 238 -42.57 6.61 5.28
N GLY A 239 -41.75 5.58 5.55
CA GLY A 239 -41.04 4.79 4.52
C GLY A 239 -39.88 5.53 3.82
N LYS A 240 -39.57 6.76 4.23
CA LYS A 240 -38.65 7.67 3.53
C LYS A 240 -37.53 8.17 4.44
N THR A 241 -37.86 8.43 5.69
CA THR A 241 -37.00 8.97 6.74
C THR A 241 -36.72 7.86 7.75
N TRP A 242 -35.47 7.45 7.85
CA TRP A 242 -35.05 6.32 8.69
C TRP A 242 -34.15 6.76 9.84
N ARG A 243 -34.36 6.19 11.03
CA ARG A 243 -33.52 6.39 12.20
C ARG A 243 -33.07 5.03 12.73
N VAL A 244 -31.77 4.74 12.66
CA VAL A 244 -31.16 3.57 13.30
C VAL A 244 -31.46 3.61 14.81
N GLU A 245 -31.89 2.49 15.37
CA GLU A 245 -32.23 2.36 16.78
C GLU A 245 -31.01 1.86 17.58
N ASP A 246 -30.87 2.28 18.83
CA ASP A 246 -29.66 2.04 19.62
C ASP A 246 -29.42 0.57 19.98
N GLY A 247 -28.14 0.19 20.03
CA GLY A 247 -27.69 -1.17 20.28
C GLY A 247 -27.76 -2.11 19.06
N ASP A 248 -27.29 -3.33 19.27
CA ASP A 248 -27.47 -4.46 18.36
C ASP A 248 -28.71 -5.28 18.77
N ARG A 249 -29.34 -5.98 17.82
CA ARG A 249 -30.54 -6.80 18.04
C ARG A 249 -30.21 -8.26 18.21
N VAL A 250 -29.39 -8.79 17.30
CA VAL A 250 -28.89 -10.17 17.34
C VAL A 250 -27.38 -10.14 17.16
N VAL A 251 -26.66 -10.79 18.07
CA VAL A 251 -25.20 -10.96 18.02
C VAL A 251 -24.85 -12.44 18.03
N ALA A 252 -23.72 -12.79 17.39
CA ALA A 252 -23.22 -14.15 17.40
C ALA A 252 -22.81 -14.59 18.83
N PRO A 253 -23.29 -15.74 19.34
CA PRO A 253 -22.82 -16.28 20.61
C PRO A 253 -21.34 -16.67 20.53
N PRO A 254 -20.65 -16.85 21.68
CA PRO A 254 -19.23 -17.22 21.69
C PRO A 254 -18.97 -18.60 21.04
N SER A 255 -19.94 -19.53 21.13
CA SER A 255 -19.87 -20.89 20.60
C SER A 255 -21.23 -21.39 20.07
N GLY A 256 -21.25 -22.55 19.42
CA GLY A 256 -22.46 -23.13 18.80
C GLY A 256 -22.65 -22.74 17.32
N PRO A 257 -23.77 -23.14 16.69
CA PRO A 257 -23.96 -23.05 15.23
C PRO A 257 -24.09 -21.62 14.69
N ALA A 258 -24.28 -20.62 15.57
CA ALA A 258 -24.36 -19.19 15.28
C ALA A 258 -23.04 -18.43 15.48
N ALA A 259 -21.97 -19.09 15.95
CA ALA A 259 -20.81 -18.39 16.52
C ALA A 259 -20.00 -17.56 15.52
N LEU A 260 -20.06 -17.88 14.23
CA LEU A 260 -19.23 -17.23 13.20
C LEU A 260 -19.78 -15.87 12.72
N GLY A 261 -21.04 -15.57 13.04
CA GLY A 261 -21.73 -14.34 12.61
C GLY A 261 -23.23 -14.61 12.46
N VAL A 262 -24.05 -13.58 12.63
CA VAL A 262 -25.51 -13.63 12.36
C VAL A 262 -25.90 -12.55 11.37
N ALA A 263 -26.72 -12.93 10.40
CA ALA A 263 -26.99 -12.16 9.19
C ALA A 263 -28.39 -12.48 8.64
N ASP A 264 -28.80 -11.78 7.58
CA ASP A 264 -30.03 -11.98 6.79
C ASP A 264 -31.26 -12.20 7.71
N PRO A 265 -31.72 -11.15 8.41
CA PRO A 265 -32.82 -11.26 9.35
C PRO A 265 -34.16 -11.32 8.62
N ALA A 266 -35.01 -12.28 9.01
CA ALA A 266 -36.42 -12.32 8.62
C ALA A 266 -37.31 -12.49 9.86
N PRO A 267 -37.88 -11.41 10.43
CA PRO A 267 -38.66 -11.43 11.66
C PRO A 267 -40.18 -11.41 11.43
N VAL A 268 -40.91 -12.19 12.23
CA VAL A 268 -42.37 -12.18 12.30
C VAL A 268 -42.84 -12.03 13.74
N GLN A 269 -43.93 -11.27 13.94
CA GLN A 269 -44.65 -11.28 15.21
C GLN A 269 -45.69 -12.41 15.19
N LEU A 270 -45.70 -13.23 16.25
CA LEU A 270 -46.63 -14.34 16.43
C LEU A 270 -47.97 -13.83 16.98
N PRO A 271 -49.08 -14.60 16.82
CA PRO A 271 -50.41 -14.18 17.29
C PRO A 271 -50.54 -13.99 18.81
N ASP A 272 -49.58 -14.48 19.61
CA ASP A 272 -49.49 -14.25 21.06
C ASP A 272 -48.75 -12.95 21.43
N GLY A 273 -48.26 -12.20 20.45
CA GLY A 273 -47.50 -10.96 20.61
C GLY A 273 -45.99 -11.15 20.72
N THR A 274 -45.49 -12.37 20.90
CA THR A 274 -44.05 -12.66 20.89
C THR A 274 -43.46 -12.61 19.48
N TRP A 275 -42.13 -12.62 19.37
CA TRP A 275 -41.42 -12.46 18.11
C TRP A 275 -40.50 -13.64 17.81
N LEU A 276 -40.44 -14.01 16.53
CA LEU A 276 -39.61 -15.06 15.99
C LEU A 276 -38.87 -14.53 14.75
N MET A 277 -37.58 -14.81 14.63
CA MET A 277 -36.76 -14.38 13.50
C MET A 277 -35.99 -15.58 12.96
N ALA A 278 -36.03 -15.78 11.64
CA ALA A 278 -35.08 -16.64 10.97
C ALA A 278 -33.82 -15.82 10.65
N ILE A 279 -32.65 -16.42 10.84
CA ILE A 279 -31.35 -15.77 10.60
C ILE A 279 -30.41 -16.71 9.83
N LYS A 280 -29.58 -16.13 8.95
CA LYS A 280 -28.39 -16.80 8.42
C LYS A 280 -27.30 -16.88 9.49
N SER A 281 -26.65 -18.03 9.55
CA SER A 281 -25.31 -18.21 10.11
C SER A 281 -24.42 -18.95 9.10
N PHE A 282 -23.11 -18.87 9.31
CA PHE A 282 -22.09 -19.43 8.43
C PHE A 282 -21.59 -20.79 8.97
N VAL A 283 -21.28 -21.72 8.07
CA VAL A 283 -20.73 -23.05 8.41
C VAL A 283 -19.19 -22.99 8.51
N SER A 284 -18.58 -22.12 7.71
CA SER A 284 -17.16 -21.72 7.76
C SER A 284 -17.07 -20.21 8.04
N PRO A 285 -15.94 -19.64 8.50
CA PRO A 285 -15.83 -18.20 8.77
C PRO A 285 -16.29 -17.35 7.57
N PRO A 286 -17.06 -16.27 7.78
CA PRO A 286 -17.76 -15.56 6.71
C PRO A 286 -16.81 -14.90 5.72
N ALA A 287 -16.95 -15.24 4.44
CA ALA A 287 -16.01 -14.86 3.39
C ALA A 287 -16.49 -13.59 2.65
N PHE A 288 -16.43 -12.44 3.30
CA PHE A 288 -16.85 -11.17 2.71
C PHE A 288 -15.95 -10.74 1.54
N GLY A 289 -16.44 -10.95 0.32
CA GLY A 289 -16.07 -10.11 -0.83
C GLY A 289 -14.71 -10.36 -1.47
N ASN A 290 -14.17 -11.58 -1.44
CA ASN A 290 -13.24 -12.03 -2.48
C ASN A 290 -13.49 -13.50 -2.84
N PRO A 291 -13.84 -13.82 -4.10
CA PRO A 291 -14.31 -15.16 -4.46
C PRO A 291 -13.17 -16.20 -4.41
N GLY A 292 -13.41 -17.31 -3.72
CA GLY A 292 -12.52 -18.47 -3.75
C GLY A 292 -12.53 -19.14 -5.14
N PRO A 293 -11.36 -19.51 -5.69
CA PRO A 293 -11.27 -20.14 -7.01
C PRO A 293 -11.62 -21.63 -6.95
N PRO A 294 -12.15 -22.22 -8.04
CA PRO A 294 -12.11 -23.67 -8.20
C PRO A 294 -10.66 -24.12 -8.40
N ALA A 295 -10.20 -25.10 -7.62
CA ALA A 295 -8.99 -25.89 -7.86
C ALA A 295 -7.65 -25.13 -8.13
N GLY A 296 -7.47 -23.93 -7.56
CA GLY A 296 -6.19 -23.21 -7.51
C GLY A 296 -5.98 -22.18 -8.62
N GLY A 297 -5.04 -21.25 -8.40
CA GLY A 297 -4.59 -20.32 -9.46
C GLY A 297 -5.57 -19.19 -9.83
N GLY A 298 -6.10 -18.47 -8.86
CA GLY A 298 -6.67 -17.14 -9.15
C GLY A 298 -5.58 -16.16 -9.55
N ILE A 299 -5.80 -15.34 -10.59
CA ILE A 299 -4.79 -14.44 -11.21
C ILE A 299 -4.07 -13.53 -10.18
N GLY A 300 -4.71 -13.18 -9.07
CA GLY A 300 -4.08 -12.42 -7.98
C GLY A 300 -2.86 -13.10 -7.33
N GLY A 301 -2.73 -14.43 -7.45
CA GLY A 301 -1.55 -15.19 -7.03
C GLY A 301 -0.52 -15.44 -8.14
N HIS A 302 -0.85 -15.12 -9.40
CA HIS A 302 0.05 -15.36 -10.54
C HIS A 302 1.14 -14.30 -10.66
N GLN A 303 2.33 -14.74 -11.06
CA GLN A 303 3.48 -13.89 -11.32
C GLN A 303 4.07 -14.21 -12.69
N VAL A 304 4.41 -13.19 -13.48
CA VAL A 304 5.27 -13.38 -14.65
C VAL A 304 6.72 -13.33 -14.19
N LEU A 305 7.46 -14.40 -14.48
CA LEU A 305 8.90 -14.52 -14.26
C LEU A 305 9.63 -14.60 -15.61
N SER A 306 10.96 -14.74 -15.61
CA SER A 306 11.71 -14.95 -16.85
C SER A 306 12.93 -15.84 -16.70
N ALA A 307 13.39 -16.35 -17.84
CA ALA A 307 14.65 -17.07 -18.00
C ALA A 307 15.36 -16.61 -19.28
N THR A 308 16.69 -16.67 -19.28
CA THR A 308 17.54 -16.28 -20.41
C THR A 308 18.33 -17.49 -20.93
N SER A 309 18.53 -17.59 -22.25
CA SER A 309 19.29 -18.65 -22.92
C SER A 309 20.11 -18.10 -24.08
N ALA A 310 21.29 -18.67 -24.34
CA ALA A 310 22.10 -18.33 -25.50
C ALA A 310 21.72 -19.14 -26.76
N ASP A 311 21.18 -20.35 -26.60
CA ASP A 311 20.98 -21.35 -27.66
C ASP A 311 19.51 -21.82 -27.81
N GLY A 312 18.64 -21.42 -26.88
CA GLY A 312 17.25 -21.88 -26.75
C GLY A 312 17.10 -23.27 -26.15
N ILE A 313 18.21 -23.92 -25.77
CA ILE A 313 18.26 -25.30 -25.24
C ILE A 313 18.59 -25.30 -23.75
N ASN A 314 19.52 -24.45 -23.32
CA ASN A 314 20.00 -24.32 -21.95
C ASN A 314 19.50 -23.00 -21.37
N TRP A 315 18.60 -23.05 -20.38
CA TRP A 315 17.96 -21.86 -19.80
C TRP A 315 18.39 -21.63 -18.35
N THR A 316 18.76 -20.38 -18.05
CA THR A 316 19.01 -19.92 -16.69
C THR A 316 17.86 -19.02 -16.25
N ARG A 317 17.24 -19.33 -15.11
CA ARG A 317 16.16 -18.51 -14.53
C ARG A 317 16.71 -17.17 -14.03
N ASP A 318 16.08 -16.08 -14.43
CA ASP A 318 16.48 -14.74 -14.00
C ASP A 318 15.97 -14.44 -12.57
N PRO A 319 16.73 -13.73 -11.72
CA PRO A 319 16.33 -13.46 -10.34
C PRO A 319 15.16 -12.47 -10.23
N GLY A 320 14.23 -12.72 -9.30
CA GLY A 320 13.10 -11.84 -9.00
C GLY A 320 11.91 -11.94 -9.97
N VAL A 321 10.87 -11.16 -9.69
CA VAL A 321 9.59 -11.12 -10.43
C VAL A 321 9.65 -10.09 -11.55
N ARG A 322 8.94 -10.34 -12.67
CA ARG A 322 8.74 -9.34 -13.75
C ARG A 322 7.48 -8.54 -13.51
N MET A 323 6.33 -9.23 -13.39
CA MET A 323 5.06 -8.63 -13.01
C MET A 323 4.38 -9.51 -11.95
N ALA A 324 3.95 -8.91 -10.84
CA ALA A 324 3.12 -9.58 -9.83
C ALA A 324 1.62 -9.28 -10.09
N ARG A 325 0.73 -10.20 -9.71
CA ARG A 325 -0.70 -10.17 -10.10
C ARG A 325 -0.84 -10.13 -11.64
N ALA A 326 -0.19 -11.08 -12.32
CA ALA A 326 -0.11 -11.11 -13.79
C ALA A 326 -0.11 -12.56 -14.31
N SER A 327 -0.92 -12.84 -15.32
CA SER A 327 -1.18 -14.17 -15.89
C SER A 327 -1.09 -14.14 -17.42
N VAL A 328 -0.79 -15.29 -18.06
CA VAL A 328 -0.68 -15.46 -19.52
C VAL A 328 0.18 -14.35 -20.19
N PRO A 329 1.52 -14.37 -19.99
CA PRO A 329 2.43 -13.43 -20.62
C PRO A 329 2.57 -13.68 -22.12
N ALA A 330 2.41 -12.63 -22.93
CA ALA A 330 2.86 -12.60 -24.32
C ALA A 330 3.78 -11.40 -24.53
N ALA A 331 4.95 -11.64 -25.13
CA ALA A 331 6.02 -10.65 -25.19
C ALA A 331 6.51 -10.41 -26.62
N ILE A 332 6.96 -9.19 -26.91
CA ILE A 332 7.68 -8.90 -28.15
C ILE A 332 8.81 -7.91 -27.92
N ASN A 333 9.98 -8.19 -28.51
CA ASN A 333 11.07 -7.24 -28.69
C ASN A 333 10.73 -6.39 -29.92
N ASP A 334 10.41 -5.12 -29.74
CA ASP A 334 9.79 -4.31 -30.80
C ASP A 334 10.77 -3.79 -31.86
N GLY A 335 12.07 -3.88 -31.60
CA GLY A 335 13.17 -3.40 -32.45
C GLY A 335 14.13 -2.47 -31.71
N ASP A 336 13.63 -1.63 -30.80
CA ASP A 336 14.40 -0.57 -30.12
C ASP A 336 15.05 -1.07 -28.81
N GLN A 337 15.31 -2.38 -28.72
CA GLN A 337 15.64 -3.12 -27.49
C GLN A 337 14.60 -2.96 -26.37
N ARG A 338 13.36 -2.57 -26.70
CA ARG A 338 12.25 -2.48 -25.76
C ARG A 338 11.42 -3.76 -25.83
N VAL A 339 11.17 -4.38 -24.68
CA VAL A 339 10.23 -5.50 -24.55
C VAL A 339 8.88 -4.95 -24.14
N LEU A 340 7.88 -5.20 -24.99
CA LEU A 340 6.47 -5.04 -24.69
C LEU A 340 5.95 -6.38 -24.14
N LEU A 341 5.51 -6.40 -22.88
CA LEU A 341 4.95 -7.57 -22.20
C LEU A 341 3.46 -7.33 -21.94
N TYR A 342 2.63 -8.03 -22.69
CA TYR A 342 1.19 -8.10 -22.51
C TYR A 342 0.88 -9.24 -21.54
N PHE A 343 -0.11 -9.06 -20.66
CA PHE A 343 -0.52 -10.07 -19.69
C PHE A 343 -1.95 -9.78 -19.23
N VAL A 344 -2.67 -10.79 -18.76
CA VAL A 344 -3.95 -10.59 -18.07
C VAL A 344 -3.68 -10.03 -16.68
N GLN A 345 -4.17 -8.82 -16.42
CA GLN A 345 -4.12 -8.15 -15.13
C GLN A 345 -5.49 -8.28 -14.43
N PRO A 346 -5.54 -8.67 -13.15
CA PRO A 346 -6.77 -8.68 -12.37
C PRO A 346 -7.19 -7.22 -12.08
N PRO A 347 -8.48 -6.95 -11.84
CA PRO A 347 -8.97 -5.58 -11.77
C PRO A 347 -8.23 -4.72 -10.73
N LEU A 348 -8.00 -3.48 -11.14
CA LEU A 348 -7.41 -2.41 -10.33
C LEU A 348 -8.49 -1.58 -9.61
N GLU A 349 -9.71 -1.55 -10.17
CA GLU A 349 -10.87 -0.85 -9.64
C GLU A 349 -12.01 -1.86 -9.39
N PRO A 350 -12.73 -1.81 -8.24
CA PRO A 350 -13.92 -2.62 -8.02
C PRO A 350 -14.97 -2.42 -9.11
N GLY A 351 -15.56 -3.50 -9.61
CA GLY A 351 -16.57 -3.46 -10.67
C GLY A 351 -16.03 -3.42 -12.10
N ARG A 352 -14.71 -3.39 -12.31
CA ARG A 352 -14.11 -3.74 -13.60
C ARG A 352 -13.76 -5.23 -13.67
N PRO A 353 -13.73 -5.82 -14.88
CA PRO A 353 -13.19 -7.16 -15.09
C PRO A 353 -11.65 -7.19 -15.04
N GLU A 354 -11.08 -8.39 -14.98
CA GLU A 354 -9.71 -8.61 -15.42
C GLU A 354 -9.59 -8.43 -16.94
N THR A 355 -8.45 -7.95 -17.42
CA THR A 355 -8.26 -7.70 -18.86
C THR A 355 -6.78 -7.73 -19.22
N VAL A 356 -6.44 -7.84 -20.50
CA VAL A 356 -5.09 -7.56 -21.00
C VAL A 356 -4.65 -6.17 -20.52
N ALA A 357 -3.45 -6.11 -19.96
CA ALA A 357 -2.68 -4.91 -19.72
C ALA A 357 -1.31 -5.05 -20.40
N LEU A 358 -0.56 -3.95 -20.45
CA LEU A 358 0.79 -3.88 -21.00
C LEU A 358 1.76 -3.37 -19.92
N ALA A 359 2.94 -3.97 -19.85
CA ALA A 359 4.09 -3.44 -19.15
C ALA A 359 5.31 -3.40 -20.08
N VAL A 360 6.21 -2.45 -19.83
CA VAL A 360 7.31 -2.10 -20.73
C VAL A 360 8.65 -2.24 -20.00
N SER A 361 9.65 -2.77 -20.69
CA SER A 361 11.01 -2.96 -20.17
C SER A 361 12.09 -2.64 -21.20
N ALA A 362 13.21 -2.06 -20.78
CA ALA A 362 14.40 -1.83 -21.61
C ALA A 362 15.53 -2.86 -21.37
N ASP A 363 15.48 -3.60 -20.26
CA ASP A 363 16.44 -4.67 -19.92
C ASP A 363 15.84 -6.09 -19.99
N GLY A 364 14.52 -6.18 -20.20
CA GLY A 364 13.75 -7.42 -20.16
C GLY A 364 13.68 -8.03 -18.75
N ALA A 365 13.94 -7.26 -17.70
CA ALA A 365 14.00 -7.75 -16.32
C ALA A 365 13.21 -6.87 -15.33
N ARG A 366 13.17 -5.55 -15.55
CA ARG A 366 12.30 -4.59 -14.84
C ARG A 366 11.17 -4.20 -15.76
N PHE A 367 9.93 -4.58 -15.42
CA PHE A 367 8.73 -4.26 -16.18
C PHE A 367 7.84 -3.35 -15.36
N GLU A 368 7.27 -2.34 -16.03
CA GLU A 368 6.47 -1.32 -15.38
C GLU A 368 5.23 -1.04 -16.24
N PRO A 369 4.02 -0.91 -15.65
CA PRO A 369 2.78 -0.75 -16.40
C PRO A 369 2.80 0.44 -17.37
N GLU A 370 2.16 0.29 -18.53
CA GLU A 370 1.94 1.35 -19.51
C GLU A 370 0.50 1.89 -19.38
N PRO A 371 0.27 2.99 -18.63
CA PRO A 371 -1.09 3.50 -18.38
C PRO A 371 -1.77 4.09 -19.63
N ALA A 372 -1.05 4.31 -20.73
CA ALA A 372 -1.66 4.70 -21.99
C ALA A 372 -2.22 3.51 -22.80
N PHE A 373 -1.94 2.26 -22.40
CA PHE A 373 -2.40 1.05 -23.08
C PHE A 373 -3.92 0.93 -23.05
N ARG A 374 -4.50 0.56 -24.20
CA ARG A 374 -5.94 0.31 -24.34
C ARG A 374 -6.28 -0.37 -25.67
N ILE A 375 -7.40 -1.09 -25.66
CA ILE A 375 -8.08 -1.58 -26.86
C ILE A 375 -9.33 -0.70 -27.08
N GLU A 376 -9.25 0.21 -28.03
CA GLU A 376 -10.34 1.11 -28.38
C GLU A 376 -11.42 0.37 -29.19
N GLY A 377 -12.67 0.47 -28.72
CA GLY A 377 -13.83 -0.12 -29.41
C GLY A 377 -14.11 -1.58 -29.07
N LEU A 378 -13.52 -2.12 -27.99
CA LEU A 378 -13.76 -3.48 -27.50
C LEU A 378 -15.27 -3.79 -27.40
N SER A 379 -15.73 -4.79 -28.15
CA SER A 379 -17.16 -5.18 -28.24
C SER A 379 -17.63 -6.17 -27.18
N THR A 380 -16.74 -6.57 -26.27
CA THR A 380 -17.02 -7.48 -25.15
C THR A 380 -16.57 -6.87 -23.81
N LEU A 381 -17.00 -7.46 -22.69
CA LEU A 381 -16.66 -7.01 -21.34
C LEU A 381 -15.13 -6.96 -21.12
N LYS A 382 -14.39 -7.96 -21.61
CA LYS A 382 -12.92 -8.05 -21.46
C LYS A 382 -12.23 -8.72 -22.64
N ALA A 383 -11.01 -8.27 -22.89
CA ALA A 383 -9.99 -9.00 -23.64
C ALA A 383 -9.10 -9.74 -22.64
N VAL A 384 -8.83 -11.03 -22.86
CA VAL A 384 -7.94 -11.86 -22.02
C VAL A 384 -7.08 -12.78 -22.88
N ASP A 385 -6.09 -13.43 -22.27
CA ASP A 385 -5.18 -14.39 -22.90
C ASP A 385 -4.51 -13.80 -24.17
N PRO A 386 -3.61 -12.83 -24.02
CA PRO A 386 -3.07 -12.06 -25.14
C PRO A 386 -2.08 -12.87 -26.00
N SER A 387 -2.06 -12.59 -27.29
CA SER A 387 -1.02 -13.04 -28.24
C SER A 387 -0.60 -11.88 -29.14
N ILE A 388 0.70 -11.58 -29.21
CA ILE A 388 1.21 -10.40 -29.91
C ILE A 388 2.11 -10.77 -31.10
N VAL A 389 1.80 -10.23 -32.28
CA VAL A 389 2.62 -10.35 -33.49
C VAL A 389 2.92 -8.97 -34.06
N LYS A 390 4.17 -8.71 -34.45
CA LYS A 390 4.52 -7.57 -35.31
C LYS A 390 4.51 -8.04 -36.77
N ALA A 391 3.65 -7.47 -37.59
CA ALA A 391 3.48 -7.82 -39.00
C ALA A 391 4.63 -7.25 -39.86
N PRO A 392 4.85 -7.76 -41.10
CA PRO A 392 5.93 -7.30 -41.97
C PRO A 392 5.89 -5.82 -42.38
N ASP A 393 4.72 -5.17 -42.26
CA ASP A 393 4.54 -3.73 -42.47
C ASP A 393 4.94 -2.87 -41.25
N GLY A 394 5.36 -3.51 -40.15
CA GLY A 394 5.73 -2.87 -38.89
C GLY A 394 4.57 -2.67 -37.90
N SER A 395 3.33 -2.95 -38.30
CA SER A 395 2.16 -2.86 -37.41
C SER A 395 2.13 -3.99 -36.37
N PHE A 396 1.41 -3.78 -35.28
CA PHE A 396 1.18 -4.76 -34.22
C PHE A 396 -0.24 -5.31 -34.30
N ARG A 397 -0.38 -6.63 -34.17
CA ARG A 397 -1.65 -7.34 -34.05
C ARG A 397 -1.69 -8.05 -32.70
N LEU A 398 -2.64 -7.64 -31.86
CA LEU A 398 -2.92 -8.25 -30.56
C LEU A 398 -4.18 -9.12 -30.72
N TYR A 399 -4.00 -10.42 -30.67
CA TYR A 399 -5.08 -11.41 -30.61
C TYR A 399 -5.40 -11.71 -29.14
N TYR A 400 -6.65 -12.02 -28.83
CA TYR A 400 -7.11 -12.29 -27.46
C TYR A 400 -8.43 -13.04 -27.46
N LEU A 401 -8.69 -13.80 -26.40
CA LEU A 401 -10.03 -14.28 -26.10
C LEU A 401 -10.92 -13.09 -25.72
N ALA A 402 -12.00 -12.89 -26.47
CA ALA A 402 -13.00 -11.88 -26.18
C ALA A 402 -14.12 -12.51 -25.35
N SER A 403 -14.41 -11.97 -24.17
CA SER A 403 -15.37 -12.57 -23.25
C SER A 403 -16.31 -11.54 -22.62
N ASN A 404 -17.59 -11.92 -22.57
CA ASN A 404 -18.63 -11.22 -21.80
C ASN A 404 -18.86 -11.83 -20.41
N HIS A 405 -18.10 -12.86 -20.03
CA HIS A 405 -18.24 -13.49 -18.72
C HIS A 405 -17.49 -12.68 -17.64
N PRO A 406 -18.12 -12.33 -16.49
CA PRO A 406 -17.50 -11.47 -15.49
C PRO A 406 -16.46 -12.18 -14.62
N GLY A 407 -16.58 -13.51 -14.43
CA GLY A 407 -15.53 -14.36 -13.85
C GLY A 407 -14.71 -15.06 -14.95
N ASP A 408 -14.00 -16.14 -14.60
CA ASP A 408 -13.20 -16.99 -15.51
C ASP A 408 -13.72 -17.02 -16.97
N PRO A 409 -12.95 -16.55 -17.96
CA PRO A 409 -13.42 -16.48 -19.35
C PRO A 409 -13.74 -17.86 -19.95
N ALA A 410 -13.17 -18.95 -19.42
CA ALA A 410 -13.46 -20.32 -19.83
C ALA A 410 -14.89 -20.77 -19.47
N ALA A 411 -15.56 -20.08 -18.54
CA ALA A 411 -16.94 -20.30 -18.17
C ALA A 411 -17.95 -19.46 -19.00
N GLY A 412 -17.50 -18.85 -20.09
CA GLY A 412 -18.34 -18.09 -21.01
C GLY A 412 -19.40 -18.93 -21.75
N PRO A 413 -20.41 -18.28 -22.36
CA PRO A 413 -21.33 -18.93 -23.26
C PRO A 413 -20.62 -19.32 -24.56
N ASN A 414 -20.78 -20.57 -24.98
CA ASN A 414 -20.18 -21.11 -26.20
C ASN A 414 -20.94 -20.70 -27.48
N PRO A 415 -20.26 -20.57 -28.64
CA PRO A 415 -18.82 -20.72 -28.85
C PRO A 415 -18.02 -19.52 -28.33
N HIS A 416 -16.74 -19.74 -28.02
CA HIS A 416 -15.81 -18.67 -27.66
C HIS A 416 -15.18 -18.06 -28.91
N ALA A 417 -14.90 -16.76 -28.87
CA ALA A 417 -14.36 -15.98 -29.98
C ALA A 417 -12.97 -15.44 -29.67
N ILE A 418 -12.00 -15.69 -30.56
CA ILE A 418 -10.72 -14.98 -30.56
C ILE A 418 -10.89 -13.75 -31.44
N HIS A 419 -10.71 -12.57 -30.84
CA HIS A 419 -10.71 -11.29 -31.55
C HIS A 419 -9.29 -10.87 -31.89
N VAL A 420 -9.16 -9.91 -32.81
CA VAL A 420 -7.91 -9.17 -33.02
C VAL A 420 -8.13 -7.67 -32.90
N ALA A 421 -7.10 -6.99 -32.41
CA ALA A 421 -6.98 -5.54 -32.46
C ALA A 421 -5.64 -5.14 -33.09
N VAL A 422 -5.63 -4.00 -33.80
CA VAL A 422 -4.46 -3.51 -34.56
C VAL A 422 -3.91 -2.20 -34.00
N SER A 423 -2.59 -2.01 -34.07
CA SER A 423 -1.88 -0.82 -33.58
C SER A 423 -0.67 -0.49 -34.46
N SER A 424 -0.29 0.79 -34.52
CA SER A 424 0.98 1.25 -35.10
C SER A 424 2.10 1.48 -34.07
N ASP A 425 1.78 1.55 -32.77
CA ASP A 425 2.72 1.92 -31.70
C ASP A 425 2.93 0.81 -30.64
N GLY A 426 2.10 -0.24 -30.65
CA GLY A 426 2.15 -1.33 -29.68
C GLY A 426 1.60 -0.93 -28.31
N ILE A 427 0.80 0.15 -28.23
CA ILE A 427 0.21 0.66 -26.99
C ILE A 427 -1.29 0.92 -27.21
N ARG A 428 -1.65 1.57 -28.32
CA ARG A 428 -3.01 1.99 -28.65
C ARG A 428 -3.55 1.08 -29.73
N PHE A 429 -4.39 0.15 -29.34
CA PHE A 429 -5.01 -0.82 -30.23
C PHE A 429 -6.44 -0.41 -30.59
N ARG A 430 -6.91 -0.80 -31.76
CA ARG A 430 -8.34 -0.72 -32.15
C ARG A 430 -8.84 -2.12 -32.49
N GLU A 431 -9.91 -2.55 -31.85
CA GLU A 431 -10.54 -3.85 -32.17
C GLU A 431 -11.05 -3.85 -33.62
N THR A 432 -10.86 -4.97 -34.33
CA THR A 432 -11.46 -5.21 -35.66
C THR A 432 -12.45 -6.37 -35.67
N GLY A 433 -12.60 -7.09 -34.55
CA GLY A 433 -13.61 -8.12 -34.30
C GLY A 433 -13.07 -9.55 -34.27
N SER A 434 -14.01 -10.51 -34.26
CA SER A 434 -13.76 -11.96 -34.27
C SER A 434 -13.00 -12.42 -35.52
N VAL A 435 -11.95 -13.21 -35.32
CA VAL A 435 -11.14 -13.85 -36.38
C VAL A 435 -11.21 -15.38 -36.34
N PHE A 436 -11.67 -15.95 -35.22
CA PHE A 436 -11.88 -17.40 -35.04
C PHE A 436 -12.93 -17.67 -33.96
N GLU A 437 -13.84 -18.61 -34.20
CA GLU A 437 -14.85 -19.06 -33.25
C GLU A 437 -14.88 -20.59 -33.16
N TYR A 438 -14.87 -21.13 -31.94
CA TYR A 438 -14.89 -22.57 -31.67
C TYR A 438 -15.36 -22.84 -30.23
N PRO A 439 -15.84 -24.05 -29.89
CA PRO A 439 -16.18 -24.37 -28.50
C PRO A 439 -14.97 -24.38 -27.56
N ASP A 440 -15.16 -23.83 -26.37
CA ASP A 440 -14.29 -23.92 -25.19
C ASP A 440 -12.87 -23.33 -25.37
N LEU A 441 -12.71 -22.27 -26.18
CA LEU A 441 -11.40 -21.65 -26.42
C LEU A 441 -10.86 -20.87 -25.22
N VAL A 442 -9.56 -21.03 -24.94
CA VAL A 442 -8.69 -20.17 -24.11
C VAL A 442 -7.25 -20.18 -24.66
N ASP A 443 -6.38 -19.30 -24.19
CA ASP A 443 -4.94 -19.27 -24.52
C ASP A 443 -4.64 -19.35 -26.05
N PRO A 444 -4.93 -18.30 -26.84
CA PRO A 444 -4.56 -18.21 -28.24
C PRO A 444 -3.06 -17.86 -28.42
N ASP A 445 -2.42 -18.54 -29.36
CA ASP A 445 -1.04 -18.36 -29.80
C ASP A 445 -0.99 -18.19 -31.30
N VAL A 446 -0.81 -16.94 -31.77
CA VAL A 446 -0.80 -16.63 -33.20
C VAL A 446 0.60 -16.34 -33.70
N PHE A 447 0.97 -16.95 -34.82
CA PHE A 447 2.27 -16.78 -35.45
C PHE A 447 2.17 -16.92 -36.98
N GLN A 448 3.14 -16.36 -37.70
CA GLN A 448 3.27 -16.55 -39.15
C GLN A 448 4.43 -17.53 -39.43
N PHE A 449 4.22 -18.50 -40.31
CA PHE A 449 5.27 -19.41 -40.76
C PHE A 449 5.16 -19.63 -42.27
N ARG A 450 6.18 -19.14 -43.01
CA ARG A 450 6.13 -18.98 -44.47
C ARG A 450 4.94 -18.08 -44.85
N ASP A 451 4.24 -18.40 -45.93
CA ASP A 451 3.15 -17.61 -46.50
C ASP A 451 1.79 -17.84 -45.81
N GLU A 452 1.79 -18.43 -44.60
CA GLU A 452 0.57 -18.83 -43.89
C GLU A 452 0.61 -18.43 -42.40
N TRP A 453 -0.54 -18.03 -41.87
CA TRP A 453 -0.76 -17.71 -40.46
C TRP A 453 -1.34 -18.92 -39.74
N PHE A 454 -0.80 -19.21 -38.55
CA PHE A 454 -1.22 -20.28 -37.66
C PHE A 454 -1.74 -19.66 -36.37
N MET A 455 -2.83 -20.22 -35.87
CA MET A 455 -3.30 -20.04 -34.50
C MET A 455 -3.30 -21.41 -33.84
N TYR A 456 -2.52 -21.54 -32.77
CA TYR A 456 -2.78 -22.57 -31.77
C TYR A 456 -3.71 -21.97 -30.72
N VAL A 457 -4.67 -22.72 -30.22
CA VAL A 457 -5.58 -22.24 -29.17
C VAL A 457 -6.08 -23.44 -28.36
N PHE A 458 -6.10 -23.35 -27.04
CA PHE A 458 -6.54 -24.46 -26.21
C PHE A 458 -8.06 -24.64 -26.31
N ALA A 459 -8.53 -25.88 -26.39
CA ALA A 459 -9.94 -26.24 -26.31
C ALA A 459 -10.12 -27.48 -25.42
N ARG A 460 -11.36 -27.76 -24.98
CA ARG A 460 -11.71 -28.90 -24.09
C ARG A 460 -11.13 -30.26 -24.55
N ASN A 461 -10.95 -30.45 -25.87
CA ASN A 461 -10.46 -31.69 -26.48
C ASN A 461 -8.96 -31.65 -26.86
N GLY A 462 -8.22 -30.63 -26.42
CA GLY A 462 -6.81 -30.39 -26.74
C GLY A 462 -6.59 -29.13 -27.58
N THR A 463 -5.32 -28.75 -27.79
CA THR A 463 -4.95 -27.57 -28.58
C THR A 463 -5.38 -27.72 -30.03
N VAL A 464 -6.26 -26.82 -30.47
CA VAL A 464 -6.71 -26.67 -31.86
C VAL A 464 -5.63 -25.97 -32.67
N ILE A 465 -5.39 -26.47 -33.89
CA ILE A 465 -4.66 -25.76 -34.94
C ILE A 465 -5.69 -25.15 -35.89
N ALA A 466 -5.66 -23.83 -36.04
CA ALA A 466 -6.40 -23.11 -37.06
C ALA A 466 -5.44 -22.34 -37.99
N LYS A 467 -5.82 -22.18 -39.26
CA LYS A 467 -4.98 -21.58 -40.32
C LYS A 467 -5.67 -20.43 -41.02
N SER A 468 -4.88 -19.45 -41.47
CA SER A 468 -5.33 -18.26 -42.19
C SER A 468 -4.32 -17.81 -43.25
N ALA A 469 -4.78 -17.23 -44.35
CA ALA A 469 -3.91 -16.62 -45.36
C ALA A 469 -3.53 -15.17 -45.01
N ASP A 470 -4.36 -14.47 -44.22
CA ASP A 470 -4.24 -13.04 -43.94
C ASP A 470 -4.07 -12.70 -42.45
N GLY A 471 -4.28 -13.68 -41.56
CA GLY A 471 -4.30 -13.49 -40.11
C GLY A 471 -5.55 -12.77 -39.59
N LEU A 472 -6.60 -12.67 -40.40
CA LEU A 472 -7.88 -12.02 -40.08
C LEU A 472 -9.06 -13.00 -40.17
N LYS A 473 -8.90 -14.13 -40.85
CA LYS A 473 -9.89 -15.21 -40.85
C LYS A 473 -9.24 -16.59 -40.73
N PHE A 474 -9.38 -17.22 -39.57
CA PHE A 474 -8.84 -18.55 -39.31
C PHE A 474 -9.87 -19.65 -39.56
N THR A 475 -9.40 -20.83 -39.98
CA THR A 475 -10.22 -22.03 -40.21
C THR A 475 -9.61 -23.22 -39.47
N TYR A 476 -10.43 -23.99 -38.76
CA TYR A 476 -10.01 -25.22 -38.06
C TYR A 476 -9.32 -26.18 -39.03
N THR A 477 -8.12 -26.66 -38.66
CA THR A 477 -7.29 -27.57 -39.44
C THR A 477 -7.14 -28.93 -38.76
N GLY A 478 -7.04 -28.97 -37.43
CA GLY A 478 -6.86 -30.20 -36.68
C GLY A 478 -6.56 -29.96 -35.20
N LEU A 479 -6.10 -31.00 -34.51
CA LEU A 479 -5.57 -30.93 -33.15
C LEU A 479 -4.04 -31.13 -33.18
N LEU A 480 -3.35 -30.49 -32.24
CA LEU A 480 -1.91 -30.64 -32.04
C LEU A 480 -1.55 -32.05 -31.56
N SER A 481 -0.43 -32.59 -32.07
CA SER A 481 0.14 -33.87 -31.63
C SER A 481 1.62 -33.69 -31.25
N PRO A 482 2.10 -34.25 -30.12
CA PRO A 482 1.37 -35.11 -29.17
C PRO A 482 0.50 -34.35 -28.16
N ALA A 483 -0.64 -34.94 -27.79
CA ALA A 483 -1.58 -34.34 -26.85
C ALA A 483 -1.07 -34.28 -25.40
N GLY A 484 -1.68 -33.39 -24.59
CA GLY A 484 -1.39 -33.24 -23.16
C GLY A 484 -0.20 -32.32 -22.83
N TRP A 485 0.07 -31.33 -23.67
CA TRP A 485 1.05 -30.27 -23.45
C TRP A 485 0.39 -28.91 -23.65
N GLY A 486 0.63 -27.97 -22.73
CA GLY A 486 0.26 -26.57 -22.93
C GLY A 486 1.27 -25.87 -23.84
N THR A 487 0.79 -25.08 -24.79
CA THR A 487 1.61 -24.44 -25.84
C THR A 487 1.94 -22.98 -25.56
N THR A 488 2.88 -22.46 -26.35
CA THR A 488 3.00 -21.04 -26.69
C THR A 488 3.29 -20.89 -28.19
N ALA A 489 3.29 -19.66 -28.70
CA ALA A 489 3.79 -19.35 -30.03
C ALA A 489 5.22 -19.90 -30.22
N PRO A 490 5.50 -20.67 -31.29
CA PRO A 490 6.82 -21.23 -31.56
C PRO A 490 7.75 -20.20 -32.23
N ILE A 491 9.05 -20.31 -31.98
CA ILE A 491 10.06 -19.46 -32.63
C ILE A 491 10.54 -20.09 -33.95
N PRO A 492 10.82 -19.28 -34.99
CA PRO A 492 11.55 -19.74 -36.16
C PRO A 492 13.04 -19.94 -35.84
N LEU A 493 13.63 -21.03 -36.35
CA LEU A 493 15.06 -21.31 -36.25
C LEU A 493 15.79 -20.95 -37.55
N PRO A 494 17.11 -20.63 -37.51
CA PRO A 494 17.91 -20.33 -38.70
C PRO A 494 17.99 -21.45 -39.75
N ASP A 495 17.62 -22.69 -39.40
CA ASP A 495 17.58 -23.85 -40.30
C ASP A 495 16.22 -24.04 -41.01
N GLY A 496 15.28 -23.09 -40.85
CA GLY A 496 13.97 -23.12 -41.48
C GLY A 496 12.92 -23.99 -40.78
N ARG A 497 13.24 -24.53 -39.60
CA ARG A 497 12.29 -25.21 -38.70
C ARG A 497 11.66 -24.23 -37.70
N LEU A 498 10.60 -24.68 -37.05
CA LEU A 498 10.05 -24.05 -35.85
C LEU A 498 10.52 -24.80 -34.60
N ARG A 499 10.72 -24.09 -33.48
CA ARG A 499 10.84 -24.65 -32.13
C ARG A 499 9.69 -24.16 -31.25
N LEU A 500 8.84 -25.09 -30.83
CA LEU A 500 7.79 -24.89 -29.83
C LEU A 500 8.40 -25.11 -28.44
N TYR A 501 8.07 -24.23 -27.48
CA TYR A 501 8.25 -24.50 -26.06
C TYR A 501 6.88 -24.86 -25.48
N ALA A 502 6.82 -25.92 -24.69
CA ALA A 502 5.56 -26.43 -24.17
C ALA A 502 5.71 -26.96 -22.75
N PHE A 503 4.69 -26.74 -21.92
CA PHE A 503 4.71 -27.03 -20.49
C PHE A 503 3.83 -28.22 -20.13
N ASP A 504 4.27 -29.00 -19.14
CA ASP A 504 3.47 -30.13 -18.65
C ASP A 504 2.34 -29.64 -17.73
N GLN A 505 1.14 -29.52 -18.30
CA GLN A 505 -0.10 -29.14 -17.58
C GLN A 505 -0.56 -30.21 -16.57
N ARG A 506 -0.19 -31.48 -16.77
CA ARG A 506 -0.65 -32.62 -15.93
C ARG A 506 -0.01 -32.63 -14.54
N THR A 507 1.11 -31.91 -14.37
CA THR A 507 1.88 -31.87 -13.13
C THR A 507 1.59 -30.54 -12.41
N PRO A 508 0.93 -30.55 -11.23
CA PRO A 508 0.48 -29.34 -10.53
C PRO A 508 1.56 -28.65 -9.67
N SER A 509 2.77 -29.20 -9.60
CA SER A 509 3.92 -28.63 -8.88
C SER A 509 5.22 -29.29 -9.32
N ALA A 510 6.33 -28.55 -9.39
CA ALA A 510 7.64 -28.97 -9.89
C ALA A 510 7.62 -29.48 -11.36
N ASN A 511 6.71 -28.96 -12.17
CA ASN A 511 6.58 -29.31 -13.59
C ASN A 511 7.72 -28.75 -14.45
N VAL A 512 7.70 -29.07 -15.75
CA VAL A 512 8.77 -28.75 -16.71
C VAL A 512 8.26 -28.16 -18.00
N VAL A 513 9.07 -27.29 -18.58
CA VAL A 513 9.01 -26.87 -19.99
C VAL A 513 9.92 -27.79 -20.80
N ARG A 514 9.44 -28.28 -21.94
CA ARG A 514 10.24 -28.98 -22.98
C ARG A 514 10.19 -28.21 -24.28
N SER A 515 11.01 -28.63 -25.25
CA SER A 515 10.92 -28.12 -26.62
C SER A 515 10.70 -29.21 -27.64
N PHE A 516 10.05 -28.82 -28.74
CA PHE A 516 9.71 -29.68 -29.86
C PHE A 516 10.08 -28.97 -31.17
N LEU A 517 10.39 -29.72 -32.22
CA LEU A 517 10.75 -29.21 -33.55
C LEU A 517 9.72 -29.61 -34.60
N SER A 518 9.42 -28.68 -35.51
CA SER A 518 8.54 -28.91 -36.66
C SER A 518 9.11 -28.32 -37.95
N THR A 519 8.79 -28.93 -39.09
CA THR A 519 9.08 -28.45 -40.45
C THR A 519 7.85 -27.88 -41.16
N ASP A 520 6.66 -27.98 -40.56
CA ASP A 520 5.37 -27.70 -41.20
C ASP A 520 4.35 -26.94 -40.33
N GLY A 521 4.63 -26.74 -39.03
CA GLY A 521 3.70 -26.10 -38.08
C GLY A 521 2.52 -27.00 -37.67
N ILE A 522 2.65 -28.32 -37.84
CA ILE A 522 1.59 -29.29 -37.50
C ILE A 522 2.18 -30.50 -36.76
N ASN A 523 3.25 -31.08 -37.29
CA ASN A 523 3.90 -32.28 -36.76
C ASN A 523 5.12 -31.90 -35.91
N TRP A 524 5.15 -32.38 -34.65
CA TRP A 524 6.12 -31.96 -33.65
C TRP A 524 6.93 -33.13 -33.07
N THR A 525 8.25 -33.10 -33.29
CA THR A 525 9.22 -34.07 -32.76
C THR A 525 9.83 -33.54 -31.45
N PRO A 526 9.78 -34.26 -30.32
CA PRO A 526 10.38 -33.79 -29.07
C PRO A 526 11.92 -33.72 -29.14
N GLU A 527 12.51 -32.67 -28.56
CA GLU A 527 13.94 -32.57 -28.33
C GLU A 527 14.33 -33.18 -26.97
N PRO A 528 15.53 -33.78 -26.83
CA PRO A 528 15.95 -34.40 -25.57
C PRO A 528 16.23 -33.37 -24.47
N GLY A 529 15.83 -33.71 -23.24
CA GLY A 529 16.05 -32.92 -22.02
C GLY A 529 14.95 -31.88 -21.73
N ASP A 530 14.83 -31.52 -20.46
CA ASP A 530 13.95 -30.44 -20.01
C ASP A 530 14.64 -29.08 -20.26
N ARG A 531 13.85 -28.06 -20.63
CA ARG A 531 14.35 -26.69 -20.90
C ARG A 531 14.39 -25.85 -19.64
N LEU A 532 13.31 -25.88 -18.86
CA LEU A 532 13.17 -25.19 -17.58
C LEU A 532 12.37 -26.07 -16.63
N ARG A 533 12.68 -26.01 -15.33
CA ARG A 533 12.01 -26.76 -14.26
C ARG A 533 11.49 -25.79 -13.20
N ALA A 534 10.26 -26.00 -12.74
CA ALA A 534 9.69 -25.28 -11.61
C ALA A 534 10.29 -25.73 -10.28
N ASN A 535 10.27 -24.85 -9.28
CA ASN A 535 10.71 -25.18 -7.92
C ASN A 535 9.73 -26.18 -7.24
N PRO A 536 10.15 -26.85 -6.15
CA PRO A 536 9.22 -27.60 -5.30
C PRO A 536 8.13 -26.67 -4.75
N GLY A 537 6.86 -26.99 -4.99
CA GLY A 537 5.74 -26.12 -4.62
C GLY A 537 5.56 -24.92 -5.56
N GLU A 538 5.97 -25.04 -6.82
CA GLU A 538 5.69 -24.07 -7.89
C GLU A 538 5.20 -24.81 -9.13
N GLN A 539 4.20 -24.29 -9.83
CA GLN A 539 3.91 -24.65 -11.21
C GLN A 539 4.34 -23.51 -12.14
N ILE A 540 4.96 -23.83 -13.28
CA ILE A 540 5.26 -22.87 -14.34
C ILE A 540 4.47 -23.21 -15.61
N THR A 541 3.90 -22.20 -16.24
CA THR A 541 3.08 -22.32 -17.45
C THR A 541 3.37 -21.18 -18.42
N ASP A 542 2.78 -21.25 -19.62
CA ASP A 542 2.77 -20.17 -20.62
C ASP A 542 4.18 -19.61 -20.97
N PRO A 543 5.18 -20.46 -21.32
CA PRO A 543 6.58 -20.07 -21.54
C PRO A 543 6.83 -19.33 -22.86
N PHE A 544 6.34 -18.10 -23.00
CA PHE A 544 6.45 -17.29 -24.20
C PHE A 544 7.90 -16.85 -24.48
N VAL A 545 8.45 -17.20 -25.64
CA VAL A 545 9.87 -16.97 -25.98
C VAL A 545 10.06 -15.94 -27.09
N ILE A 546 10.97 -14.98 -26.86
CA ILE A 546 11.39 -13.97 -27.84
C ILE A 546 12.91 -14.03 -28.12
N PRO A 547 13.37 -13.65 -29.33
CA PRO A 547 14.77 -13.33 -29.59
C PRO A 547 15.21 -12.08 -28.82
N TRP A 548 16.31 -12.18 -28.07
CA TRP A 548 16.78 -11.13 -27.16
C TRP A 548 18.31 -11.05 -27.11
N ARG A 549 18.86 -9.88 -27.47
CA ARG A 549 20.30 -9.53 -27.35
C ARG A 549 21.30 -10.62 -27.79
N GLY A 550 21.02 -11.28 -28.92
CA GLY A 550 21.88 -12.32 -29.50
C GLY A 550 21.62 -13.74 -29.00
N GLY A 551 20.67 -13.92 -28.07
CA GLY A 551 20.12 -15.21 -27.65
C GLY A 551 18.59 -15.14 -27.57
N TYR A 552 18.02 -15.78 -26.55
CA TYR A 552 16.58 -15.89 -26.33
C TYR A 552 16.20 -15.53 -24.90
N LYS A 553 14.98 -15.02 -24.73
CA LYS A 553 14.38 -14.75 -23.44
C LYS A 553 12.97 -15.33 -23.36
N MET A 554 12.70 -16.05 -22.28
CA MET A 554 11.42 -16.68 -21.97
C MET A 554 10.75 -15.88 -20.86
N TYR A 555 9.49 -15.52 -21.03
CA TYR A 555 8.61 -15.06 -19.96
C TYR A 555 7.61 -16.18 -19.68
N PHE A 556 7.35 -16.46 -18.41
CA PHE A 556 6.47 -17.58 -18.03
C PHE A 556 5.63 -17.21 -16.81
N LYS A 557 4.40 -17.72 -16.77
CA LYS A 557 3.55 -17.64 -15.59
C LYS A 557 4.09 -18.59 -14.53
N SER A 558 4.10 -18.13 -13.29
CA SER A 558 4.41 -18.91 -12.09
C SER A 558 3.19 -18.87 -11.15
N SER A 559 2.76 -20.05 -10.73
CA SER A 559 1.67 -20.29 -9.80
C SER A 559 2.15 -21.26 -8.71
N SER A 560 2.68 -20.69 -7.63
CA SER A 560 2.86 -21.43 -6.39
C SER A 560 1.51 -21.56 -5.65
N PRO A 561 1.27 -22.65 -4.89
CA PRO A 561 0.36 -22.59 -3.75
C PRO A 561 0.84 -21.50 -2.78
N PRO A 562 0.05 -21.08 -1.79
CA PRO A 562 0.53 -20.24 -0.71
C PRO A 562 1.53 -21.01 0.17
N GLN A 563 2.78 -21.08 -0.28
CA GLN A 563 3.87 -20.70 0.61
C GLN A 563 3.55 -19.27 1.04
N GLN A 564 2.94 -19.14 2.22
CA GLN A 564 3.14 -17.94 3.01
C GLN A 564 4.66 -17.70 3.04
N PRO A 565 5.18 -16.49 2.72
CA PRO A 565 6.58 -16.18 3.05
C PRO A 565 6.74 -16.54 4.52
N PRO A 566 7.69 -17.45 4.86
CA PRO A 566 7.53 -18.44 5.90
C PRO A 566 6.97 -17.78 7.14
N GLN A 567 5.76 -18.19 7.56
CA GLN A 567 5.05 -17.48 8.62
C GLN A 567 6.02 -17.29 9.79
N PRO A 568 6.21 -16.05 10.29
CA PRO A 568 6.92 -15.85 11.53
C PRO A 568 6.21 -16.75 12.55
N THR A 569 6.92 -17.79 13.00
CA THR A 569 6.34 -18.99 13.62
C THR A 569 5.35 -18.55 14.68
N PRO A 570 4.03 -18.82 14.52
CA PRO A 570 2.96 -17.92 14.96
C PRO A 570 3.22 -17.41 16.37
N SER A 571 3.61 -16.12 16.43
CA SER A 571 4.56 -15.61 17.43
C SER A 571 4.22 -16.08 18.84
N SER A 572 4.97 -17.07 19.34
CA SER A 572 4.74 -17.70 20.65
C SER A 572 5.18 -16.83 21.82
N GLY A 573 5.74 -15.65 21.53
CA GLY A 573 6.03 -14.58 22.47
C GLY A 573 5.26 -13.29 22.17
N PRO A 574 5.51 -12.22 22.95
CA PRO A 574 4.61 -11.07 23.08
C PRO A 574 4.47 -10.16 21.85
N PHE A 575 5.36 -10.27 20.86
CA PHE A 575 5.41 -9.39 19.69
C PHE A 575 5.24 -10.17 18.40
N ALA A 576 4.53 -9.59 17.43
CA ALA A 576 4.35 -10.20 16.11
C ALA A 576 4.79 -9.28 14.97
N THR A 577 5.15 -9.89 13.85
CA THR A 577 5.44 -9.19 12.59
C THR A 577 4.23 -8.37 12.12
N GLY A 578 4.47 -7.16 11.61
CA GLY A 578 3.41 -6.25 11.15
C GLY A 578 2.50 -5.71 12.26
N GLN A 579 2.87 -5.89 13.54
CA GLN A 579 2.15 -5.27 14.65
C GLN A 579 2.28 -3.74 14.58
N ALA A 580 1.14 -3.06 14.69
CA ALA A 580 1.09 -1.61 14.89
C ALA A 580 1.53 -1.22 16.30
N ALA A 581 2.17 -0.05 16.40
CA ALA A 581 2.34 0.68 17.65
C ALA A 581 0.98 1.15 18.16
N ASP A 582 0.80 1.18 19.49
CA ASP A 582 -0.47 1.56 20.13
C ASP A 582 -0.44 2.99 20.70
N LEU A 583 0.75 3.57 20.86
CA LEU A 583 0.97 4.94 21.34
C LEU A 583 2.18 5.58 20.66
N VAL A 584 2.12 6.91 20.44
CA VAL A 584 3.24 7.70 19.91
C VAL A 584 3.45 9.00 20.69
N LEU A 585 4.71 9.28 21.05
CA LEU A 585 5.19 10.57 21.58
C LEU A 585 6.13 11.22 20.55
N GLY A 586 6.48 12.50 20.74
CA GLY A 586 7.25 13.26 19.75
C GLY A 586 6.48 13.60 18.47
N ALA A 587 5.16 13.36 18.48
CA ALA A 587 4.19 13.65 17.42
C ALA A 587 2.84 14.02 18.06
N LYS A 588 1.86 14.46 17.26
CA LYS A 588 0.51 14.80 17.75
C LYS A 588 -0.41 13.58 17.90
N GLY A 589 -0.18 12.56 17.08
CA GLY A 589 -0.87 11.27 17.08
C GLY A 589 -0.45 10.46 15.85
N PHE A 590 -1.05 9.29 15.65
CA PHE A 590 -0.91 8.56 14.37
C PHE A 590 -1.77 9.23 13.31
N ASN A 591 -1.19 9.49 12.13
CA ASN A 591 -1.84 10.23 11.04
C ASN A 591 -2.35 11.63 11.44
N ASP A 592 -1.69 12.29 12.39
CA ASP A 592 -1.99 13.67 12.80
C ASP A 592 -0.76 14.58 12.72
N SER A 593 -0.92 15.68 11.99
CA SER A 593 0.04 16.78 11.81
C SER A 593 -0.17 17.95 12.78
N GLY A 594 -1.29 17.96 13.53
CA GLY A 594 -1.71 19.10 14.35
C GLY A 594 -2.31 20.26 13.56
N GLY A 595 -2.56 20.08 12.25
CA GLY A 595 -3.33 21.03 11.44
C GLY A 595 -2.52 21.81 10.38
N PRO A 596 -3.13 22.87 9.80
CA PRO A 596 -2.62 23.58 8.62
C PRO A 596 -1.36 24.42 8.85
N LEU A 597 -1.06 24.79 10.10
CA LEU A 597 0.04 25.69 10.45
C LEU A 597 1.03 25.08 11.46
N LEU A 598 0.82 23.83 11.93
CA LEU A 598 1.90 23.10 12.58
C LEU A 598 2.69 22.35 11.51
N PHE A 599 3.88 22.85 11.21
CA PHE A 599 4.82 22.16 10.33
C PHE A 599 5.56 21.06 11.10
N ASN A 600 6.22 20.17 10.38
CA ASN A 600 7.26 19.29 10.91
C ASN A 600 8.37 19.20 9.86
N HIS A 601 9.43 20.00 10.10
CA HIS A 601 10.55 20.22 9.19
C HIS A 601 10.10 20.74 7.80
N PRO A 602 9.65 22.01 7.71
CA PRO A 602 9.44 22.68 6.41
C PRO A 602 10.77 22.78 5.66
N THR A 603 10.75 22.65 4.33
CA THR A 603 11.97 22.46 3.52
C THR A 603 11.94 23.26 2.22
N GLY A 604 11.51 22.65 1.12
CA GLY A 604 11.49 23.29 -0.18
C GLY A 604 10.39 24.34 -0.29
N LEU A 605 10.75 25.49 -0.88
CA LEU A 605 9.86 26.58 -1.21
C LEU A 605 9.78 26.76 -2.73
N ALA A 606 8.62 27.20 -3.21
CA ALA A 606 8.45 27.65 -4.59
C ALA A 606 7.45 28.81 -4.70
N SER A 607 7.66 29.68 -5.68
CA SER A 607 6.75 30.75 -6.05
C SER A 607 6.91 31.10 -7.54
N ASP A 608 5.82 31.53 -8.16
CA ASP A 608 5.75 32.20 -9.47
C ASP A 608 5.76 33.74 -9.33
N GLY A 609 6.01 34.25 -8.11
CA GLY A 609 5.88 35.66 -7.75
C GLY A 609 4.57 36.01 -7.03
N LYS A 610 3.55 35.13 -7.06
CA LYS A 610 2.25 35.32 -6.39
C LYS A 610 1.89 34.17 -5.45
N ASN A 611 1.89 32.94 -5.95
CA ASN A 611 1.58 31.73 -5.20
C ASN A 611 2.75 31.40 -4.25
N LEU A 612 2.50 30.74 -3.12
CA LEU A 612 3.56 30.18 -2.26
C LEU A 612 3.29 28.70 -2.04
N LEU A 613 4.29 27.86 -2.32
CA LEU A 613 4.24 26.41 -2.10
C LEU A 613 5.36 26.01 -1.13
N VAL A 614 5.04 25.12 -0.18
CA VAL A 614 5.92 24.73 0.93
C VAL A 614 5.89 23.22 1.09
N ALA A 615 7.03 22.55 0.97
CA ALA A 615 7.19 21.13 1.30
C ALA A 615 7.38 20.95 2.81
N ASP A 616 6.32 20.50 3.47
CA ASP A 616 6.25 20.21 4.91
C ASP A 616 6.61 18.72 5.12
N ARG A 617 7.92 18.45 5.22
CA ARG A 617 8.52 17.18 4.80
C ARG A 617 8.06 16.00 5.66
N PHE A 618 8.15 16.11 6.99
CA PHE A 618 7.82 14.98 7.86
C PHE A 618 6.29 14.80 7.97
N ASN A 619 5.51 15.83 7.61
CA ASN A 619 4.06 15.72 7.44
C ASN A 619 3.62 15.15 6.07
N ASN A 620 4.55 14.68 5.23
CA ASN A 620 4.28 14.04 3.93
C ASN A 620 3.35 14.85 3.02
N ARG A 621 3.53 16.18 2.96
CA ARG A 621 2.61 17.08 2.27
C ARG A 621 3.30 18.29 1.64
N VAL A 622 2.63 18.89 0.64
CA VAL A 622 2.96 20.22 0.13
C VAL A 622 1.78 21.16 0.38
N LEU A 623 2.01 22.22 1.14
CA LEU A 623 1.03 23.25 1.47
C LEU A 623 1.10 24.37 0.42
N ILE A 624 -0.06 24.89 0.00
CA ILE A 624 -0.17 25.85 -1.10
C ILE A 624 -1.06 27.03 -0.68
N TRP A 625 -0.53 28.24 -0.79
CA TRP A 625 -1.27 29.50 -0.76
C TRP A 625 -1.43 30.03 -2.18
N ARG A 626 -2.67 30.33 -2.59
CA ARG A 626 -3.03 30.90 -3.90
C ARG A 626 -2.69 32.39 -4.04
N THR A 627 -2.22 33.00 -2.97
CA THR A 627 -1.60 34.33 -2.87
C THR A 627 -0.74 34.32 -1.62
N ALA A 628 0.53 34.66 -1.72
CA ALA A 628 1.50 34.48 -0.65
C ALA A 628 1.08 35.24 0.63
N PRO A 629 1.09 34.59 1.81
CA PRO A 629 0.43 35.10 2.99
C PRO A 629 1.19 36.28 3.60
N ALA A 630 0.47 37.35 3.94
CA ALA A 630 1.01 38.57 4.57
C ALA A 630 0.97 38.55 6.12
N ALA A 631 0.62 37.40 6.71
CA ALA A 631 0.59 37.10 8.13
C ALA A 631 0.61 35.57 8.34
N ASN A 632 0.51 35.07 9.57
CA ASN A 632 0.40 33.63 9.87
C ASN A 632 -1.01 33.07 9.55
N THR A 633 -1.38 33.01 8.27
CA THR A 633 -2.70 32.55 7.78
C THR A 633 -2.64 31.14 7.17
N PRO A 634 -3.63 30.27 7.37
CA PRO A 634 -3.67 28.93 6.77
C PRO A 634 -3.55 28.92 5.22
N PRO A 635 -3.03 27.82 4.62
CA PRO A 635 -2.99 27.60 3.18
C PRO A 635 -4.36 27.26 2.58
N ASP A 636 -4.52 27.50 1.28
CA ASP A 636 -5.74 27.22 0.52
C ASP A 636 -5.88 25.74 0.15
N LEU A 637 -4.76 25.05 -0.11
CA LEU A 637 -4.73 23.67 -0.60
C LEU A 637 -3.58 22.85 0.00
N VAL A 638 -3.71 21.52 -0.04
CA VAL A 638 -2.65 20.55 0.29
C VAL A 638 -2.54 19.40 -0.73
N LEU A 639 -1.31 19.11 -1.17
CA LEU A 639 -0.97 17.92 -1.96
C LEU A 639 -0.33 16.84 -1.07
N GLY A 640 -0.43 15.58 -1.48
CA GLY A 640 0.05 14.42 -0.72
C GLY A 640 -0.94 13.92 0.34
N GLN A 641 -1.94 14.73 0.69
CA GLN A 641 -2.90 14.48 1.78
C GLN A 641 -4.32 14.92 1.39
N PRO A 642 -5.38 14.23 1.85
CA PRO A 642 -6.77 14.64 1.63
C PRO A 642 -7.15 15.95 2.36
N GLY A 643 -6.45 16.30 3.45
CA GLY A 643 -6.73 17.50 4.24
C GLY A 643 -5.57 17.91 5.12
N PHE A 644 -5.74 19.04 5.82
CA PHE A 644 -4.68 19.69 6.60
C PHE A 644 -4.34 19.02 7.94
N THR A 645 -4.98 17.91 8.30
CA THR A 645 -4.72 17.18 9.55
C THR A 645 -3.94 15.89 9.32
N THR A 646 -4.17 15.16 8.24
CA THR A 646 -3.49 13.89 7.96
C THR A 646 -2.03 14.06 7.55
N ASN A 647 -1.19 13.05 7.81
CA ASN A 647 0.22 13.02 7.40
C ASN A 647 0.77 11.63 7.06
N ASN A 648 -0.05 10.58 6.96
CA ASN A 648 0.43 9.26 6.53
C ASN A 648 1.06 9.32 5.12
N SER A 649 2.24 8.71 4.97
CA SER A 649 2.95 8.56 3.70
C SER A 649 2.27 7.54 2.78
N GLY A 650 2.35 7.73 1.45
CA GLY A 650 1.74 6.82 0.47
C GLY A 650 2.48 6.72 -0.87
N LEU A 651 1.87 5.99 -1.82
CA LEU A 651 2.42 5.70 -3.16
C LEU A 651 1.51 6.13 -4.33
N GLY A 652 0.26 6.54 -4.07
CA GLY A 652 -0.62 7.12 -5.08
C GLY A 652 -0.02 8.37 -5.74
N LEU A 653 -0.56 8.79 -6.89
CA LEU A 653 -0.15 10.04 -7.56
C LEU A 653 -0.66 11.29 -6.83
N ASP A 654 -1.60 11.11 -5.90
CA ASP A 654 -2.17 12.07 -4.96
C ASP A 654 -1.49 12.04 -3.58
N GLN A 655 -0.56 11.10 -3.36
CA GLN A 655 0.13 10.83 -2.10
C GLN A 655 1.64 11.12 -2.21
N LEU A 656 2.28 11.41 -1.07
CA LEU A 656 3.71 11.66 -0.97
C LEU A 656 4.36 10.81 0.13
N ASN A 657 5.67 10.65 0.08
CA ASN A 657 6.52 10.11 1.14
C ASN A 657 7.77 11.00 1.24
N TRP A 658 7.81 11.79 2.30
CA TRP A 658 8.95 12.61 2.72
C TRP A 658 9.44 13.59 1.62
N PRO A 659 8.57 14.50 1.11
CA PRO A 659 8.89 15.34 -0.04
C PRO A 659 10.05 16.31 0.25
N GLY A 660 11.12 16.22 -0.54
CA GLY A 660 12.37 16.97 -0.32
C GLY A 660 12.30 18.42 -0.77
N ASN A 661 11.59 18.70 -1.87
CA ASN A 661 11.44 20.02 -2.47
C ASN A 661 10.25 20.08 -3.46
N VAL A 662 9.76 21.30 -3.70
CA VAL A 662 8.75 21.68 -4.70
C VAL A 662 9.33 22.75 -5.63
N ALA A 663 8.87 22.80 -6.88
CA ALA A 663 9.07 23.92 -7.79
C ALA A 663 7.76 24.25 -8.54
N VAL A 664 7.61 25.50 -8.97
CA VAL A 664 6.50 25.96 -9.83
C VAL A 664 7.08 26.75 -10.99
N THR A 665 6.40 26.70 -12.13
CA THR A 665 6.81 27.42 -13.35
C THR A 665 6.43 28.91 -13.28
N PRO A 666 7.15 29.83 -13.95
CA PRO A 666 6.92 31.28 -13.83
C PRO A 666 5.57 31.79 -14.38
N ASP A 667 4.83 30.97 -15.11
CA ASP A 667 3.45 31.26 -15.56
C ASP A 667 2.39 30.78 -14.53
N GLY A 668 2.83 30.24 -13.39
CA GLY A 668 1.97 29.67 -12.35
C GLY A 668 1.27 28.37 -12.73
N ARG A 669 1.63 27.75 -13.87
CA ARG A 669 0.83 26.66 -14.45
C ARG A 669 1.22 25.27 -13.95
N THR A 670 2.50 24.94 -13.97
CA THR A 670 3.01 23.58 -13.74
C THR A 670 3.73 23.52 -12.39
N VAL A 671 3.34 22.56 -11.54
CA VAL A 671 3.95 22.28 -10.24
C VAL A 671 4.71 20.96 -10.31
N THR A 672 5.91 20.90 -9.74
CA THR A 672 6.71 19.67 -9.62
C THR A 672 7.13 19.44 -8.17
N VAL A 673 7.14 18.18 -7.73
CA VAL A 673 7.50 17.78 -6.36
C VAL A 673 8.51 16.63 -6.41
N ALA A 674 9.60 16.77 -5.67
CA ALA A 674 10.57 15.71 -5.43
C ALA A 674 10.03 14.81 -4.30
N ASP A 675 9.48 13.65 -4.66
CA ASP A 675 8.81 12.72 -3.73
C ASP A 675 9.85 11.72 -3.18
N THR A 676 10.70 12.24 -2.29
CA THR A 676 12.08 11.79 -2.11
C THR A 676 12.21 10.33 -1.64
N ASN A 677 11.41 9.88 -0.66
CA ASN A 677 11.48 8.48 -0.21
C ASN A 677 10.79 7.49 -1.15
N ASN A 678 10.05 7.97 -2.14
CA ASN A 678 9.45 7.15 -3.20
C ASN A 678 10.34 7.07 -4.45
N ASP A 679 11.60 7.54 -4.39
CA ASP A 679 12.57 7.54 -5.50
C ASP A 679 12.10 8.25 -6.78
N ARG A 680 11.09 9.14 -6.71
CA ARG A 680 10.38 9.70 -7.87
C ARG A 680 10.14 11.21 -7.83
N ILE A 681 9.79 11.77 -8.98
CA ILE A 681 9.29 13.14 -9.13
C ILE A 681 7.83 13.07 -9.61
N LEU A 682 6.96 13.87 -9.01
CA LEU A 682 5.57 14.06 -9.45
C LEU A 682 5.40 15.44 -10.10
N ILE A 683 4.60 15.51 -11.17
CA ILE A 683 4.38 16.72 -11.97
C ILE A 683 2.88 16.90 -12.26
N TRP A 684 2.36 18.08 -11.92
CA TRP A 684 1.02 18.54 -12.28
C TRP A 684 1.15 19.56 -13.43
N SER A 685 0.63 19.25 -14.60
CA SER A 685 0.72 20.05 -15.84
C SER A 685 -0.27 21.24 -15.91
N ARG A 686 -1.04 21.39 -14.83
CA ARG A 686 -1.95 22.50 -14.51
C ARG A 686 -1.92 22.71 -12.99
N PHE A 687 -2.17 23.93 -12.54
CA PHE A 687 -2.10 24.24 -11.11
C PHE A 687 -3.21 23.49 -10.35
N PRO A 688 -2.91 22.87 -9.19
CA PRO A 688 -3.90 22.10 -8.45
C PRO A 688 -5.12 22.92 -8.03
N GLU A 689 -6.32 22.36 -8.24
CA GLU A 689 -7.59 23.02 -7.91
C GLU A 689 -8.21 22.54 -6.59
N ARG A 690 -7.77 21.40 -6.06
CA ARG A 690 -8.30 20.73 -4.85
C ARG A 690 -7.20 20.03 -4.05
N ASN A 691 -7.49 19.67 -2.79
CA ASN A 691 -6.65 18.77 -1.99
C ASN A 691 -6.55 17.38 -2.63
N ALA A 692 -5.45 16.66 -2.38
CA ALA A 692 -5.17 15.35 -2.97
C ALA A 692 -5.44 15.31 -4.49
N ALA A 693 -5.05 16.36 -5.22
CA ALA A 693 -5.03 16.31 -6.67
C ALA A 693 -3.94 15.33 -7.11
N PRO A 694 -4.23 14.27 -7.88
CA PRO A 694 -3.21 13.38 -8.41
C PRO A 694 -2.36 14.11 -9.46
N ALA A 695 -1.08 13.80 -9.51
CA ALA A 695 -0.16 14.28 -10.53
C ALA A 695 -0.54 13.76 -11.93
N ASP A 696 -0.30 14.56 -12.97
CA ASP A 696 -0.51 14.16 -14.36
C ASP A 696 0.65 13.29 -14.88
N ILE A 697 1.87 13.51 -14.36
CA ILE A 697 3.12 12.88 -14.82
C ILE A 697 3.98 12.40 -13.64
N VAL A 698 4.61 11.23 -13.77
CA VAL A 698 5.60 10.67 -12.82
C VAL A 698 6.94 10.36 -13.49
N LEU A 699 8.06 10.63 -12.81
CA LEU A 699 9.43 10.31 -13.23
C LEU A 699 10.17 9.57 -12.10
N ASP A 700 10.15 8.24 -12.11
CA ASP A 700 10.93 7.42 -11.17
C ASP A 700 12.41 7.40 -11.57
N LEU A 701 13.31 7.77 -10.65
CA LEU A 701 14.73 7.99 -10.96
C LEU A 701 15.49 6.70 -11.32
N ASP A 702 15.12 5.58 -10.69
CA ASP A 702 15.79 4.27 -10.89
C ASP A 702 15.82 3.88 -12.38
N ARG A 703 14.79 4.26 -13.14
CA ARG A 703 14.63 4.02 -14.59
C ARG A 703 15.69 4.71 -15.45
N PHE A 704 16.31 5.78 -14.96
CA PHE A 704 17.35 6.53 -15.68
C PHE A 704 18.76 6.03 -15.32
N SER A 705 18.89 5.05 -14.42
CA SER A 705 20.18 4.52 -13.93
C SER A 705 21.02 3.92 -15.04
N GLN A 706 22.28 4.31 -15.12
CA GLN A 706 23.19 3.88 -16.19
C GLN A 706 23.88 2.55 -15.82
N SER A 707 23.84 1.59 -16.75
CA SER A 707 24.57 0.32 -16.66
C SER A 707 26.07 0.53 -16.96
N GLY A 708 26.92 -0.20 -16.26
CA GLY A 708 28.38 -0.12 -16.39
C GLY A 708 29.11 -0.89 -15.28
N PRO A 709 30.45 -0.83 -15.22
CA PRO A 709 31.25 -1.50 -14.19
C PRO A 709 31.04 -0.91 -12.78
N SER A 710 30.59 0.34 -12.69
CA SER A 710 30.13 1.01 -11.46
C SER A 710 28.77 1.67 -11.72
N PRO A 711 27.66 0.90 -11.70
CA PRO A 711 26.35 1.43 -12.07
C PRO A 711 25.85 2.41 -11.01
N ALA A 712 25.52 3.63 -11.43
CA ALA A 712 24.92 4.62 -10.54
C ALA A 712 23.40 4.41 -10.52
N ARG A 713 22.88 3.92 -9.39
CA ARG A 713 21.43 3.86 -9.14
C ARG A 713 20.94 5.26 -8.78
N PHE A 714 20.35 5.97 -9.73
CA PHE A 714 19.71 7.26 -9.44
C PHE A 714 18.51 7.01 -8.53
N SER A 715 18.51 7.63 -7.36
CA SER A 715 17.47 7.49 -6.34
C SER A 715 17.51 8.67 -5.37
N TRP A 716 16.50 8.77 -4.51
CA TRP A 716 16.35 9.79 -3.48
C TRP A 716 16.39 11.22 -4.08
N PRO A 717 15.41 11.61 -4.92
CA PRO A 717 15.35 12.95 -5.52
C PRO A 717 15.04 14.00 -4.46
N TRP A 718 15.99 14.86 -4.13
CA TRP A 718 15.85 15.83 -3.04
C TRP A 718 15.47 17.24 -3.50
N GLY A 719 15.79 17.60 -4.74
CA GLY A 719 15.72 18.97 -5.25
C GLY A 719 15.35 19.04 -6.72
N VAL A 720 14.51 20.01 -7.06
CA VAL A 720 13.95 20.26 -8.40
C VAL A 720 14.04 21.74 -8.76
N TRP A 721 14.10 22.06 -10.05
CA TRP A 721 14.12 23.42 -10.58
C TRP A 721 13.47 23.48 -11.97
N THR A 722 12.89 24.63 -12.31
CA THR A 722 12.36 24.92 -13.66
C THR A 722 12.33 26.43 -13.92
N ASP A 723 12.48 26.82 -15.18
CA ASP A 723 12.22 28.17 -15.72
C ASP A 723 10.93 28.22 -16.58
N GLY A 724 10.10 27.18 -16.55
CA GLY A 724 8.93 27.02 -17.44
C GLY A 724 9.24 26.44 -18.82
N ARG A 725 10.51 26.49 -19.27
CA ARG A 725 10.97 25.87 -20.52
C ARG A 725 11.65 24.53 -20.28
N ARG A 726 12.52 24.48 -19.29
CA ARG A 726 13.39 23.36 -18.88
C ARG A 726 12.99 22.84 -17.51
N PHE A 727 13.42 21.62 -17.23
CA PHE A 727 13.30 21.01 -15.91
C PHE A 727 14.64 20.40 -15.49
N ALA A 728 14.98 20.46 -14.21
CA ALA A 728 16.17 19.82 -13.66
C ALA A 728 15.89 19.24 -12.28
N ALA A 729 16.52 18.11 -11.95
CA ALA A 729 16.42 17.44 -10.66
C ALA A 729 17.75 16.82 -10.24
N VAL A 730 18.03 16.79 -8.94
CA VAL A 730 19.19 16.03 -8.40
C VAL A 730 18.80 14.58 -8.11
N ALA A 731 19.72 13.66 -8.35
CA ALA A 731 19.71 12.32 -7.77
C ALA A 731 20.72 12.29 -6.63
N THR A 732 20.26 12.26 -5.37
CA THR A 732 21.14 12.31 -4.20
C THR A 732 21.89 10.98 -4.02
N HIS A 733 21.23 9.85 -4.34
CA HIS A 733 21.91 8.56 -4.52
C HIS A 733 22.26 8.35 -5.99
N GLY A 734 23.45 7.78 -6.24
CA GLY A 734 24.08 7.78 -7.56
C GLY A 734 24.43 9.20 -8.03
N PRO A 735 25.19 9.98 -7.23
CA PRO A 735 25.23 11.45 -7.29
C PRO A 735 25.31 12.04 -8.71
N GLY A 736 24.26 12.76 -9.09
CA GLY A 736 24.11 13.34 -10.42
C GLY A 736 22.96 14.33 -10.53
N VAL A 737 22.83 14.95 -11.70
CA VAL A 737 21.80 15.93 -12.04
C VAL A 737 21.17 15.55 -13.37
N LEU A 738 19.85 15.35 -13.34
CA LEU A 738 19.04 14.98 -14.48
C LEU A 738 18.41 16.26 -15.03
N ILE A 739 18.60 16.55 -16.32
CA ILE A 739 18.18 17.81 -16.95
C ILE A 739 17.39 17.48 -18.21
N TRP A 740 16.24 18.15 -18.36
CA TRP A 740 15.39 18.11 -19.53
C TRP A 740 15.37 19.51 -20.18
N ASN A 741 15.64 19.55 -21.49
CA ASN A 741 15.66 20.76 -22.32
C ASN A 741 14.25 21.30 -22.63
N SER A 742 13.23 20.47 -22.37
CA SER A 742 11.80 20.77 -22.42
C SER A 742 11.13 20.31 -21.12
N MET A 743 9.99 20.91 -20.74
CA MET A 743 9.19 20.36 -19.64
C MET A 743 8.71 18.94 -19.98
N PRO A 744 8.86 17.95 -19.06
CA PRO A 744 8.39 16.58 -19.29
C PRO A 744 6.90 16.53 -19.66
N ALA A 745 6.57 15.80 -20.72
CA ALA A 745 5.23 15.73 -21.31
C ALA A 745 4.59 14.34 -21.24
N ARG A 746 5.28 13.36 -20.64
CA ARG A 746 4.80 11.99 -20.38
C ARG A 746 5.54 11.35 -19.22
N ASN A 747 4.95 10.31 -18.64
CA ASN A 747 5.58 9.47 -17.63
C ASN A 747 6.95 8.95 -18.10
N HIS A 748 7.90 8.95 -17.18
CA HIS A 748 9.27 8.44 -17.34
C HIS A 748 10.00 8.94 -18.60
N GLN A 749 9.69 10.16 -19.07
CA GLN A 749 10.47 10.81 -20.12
C GLN A 749 11.94 10.91 -19.67
N PRO A 750 12.91 10.34 -20.43
CA PRO A 750 14.31 10.39 -20.03
C PRO A 750 14.84 11.82 -20.07
N PRO A 751 15.80 12.17 -19.21
CA PRO A 751 16.49 13.46 -19.27
C PRO A 751 17.34 13.56 -20.55
N ASP A 752 17.35 14.75 -21.15
CA ASP A 752 18.20 15.07 -22.30
C ASP A 752 19.69 15.10 -21.93
N ILE A 753 20.01 15.45 -20.68
CA ILE A 753 21.38 15.50 -20.15
C ILE A 753 21.41 14.84 -18.76
N VAL A 754 22.35 13.91 -18.58
CA VAL A 754 22.70 13.33 -17.26
C VAL A 754 24.07 13.85 -16.87
N LEU A 755 24.08 15.00 -16.19
CA LEU A 755 25.30 15.64 -15.69
C LEU A 755 25.77 14.92 -14.42
N ARG A 756 27.07 14.59 -14.35
CA ARG A 756 27.71 14.05 -13.14
C ARG A 756 28.76 15.04 -12.63
N PRO A 757 28.42 15.94 -11.69
CA PRO A 757 29.38 16.93 -11.23
C PRO A 757 30.58 16.31 -10.55
N ARG A 758 31.78 16.79 -10.91
CA ARG A 758 33.02 16.47 -10.21
C ARG A 758 32.91 16.94 -8.76
N GLY A 759 33.10 16.01 -7.83
CA GLY A 759 32.96 16.27 -6.38
C GLY A 759 31.53 16.17 -5.84
N ALA A 760 30.52 15.80 -6.64
CA ALA A 760 29.23 15.42 -6.07
C ALA A 760 29.34 14.16 -5.20
N GLY A 761 28.71 14.18 -4.03
CA GLY A 761 28.60 13.05 -3.10
C GLY A 761 27.16 12.80 -2.66
N THR A 762 26.44 13.84 -2.22
CA THR A 762 24.99 13.78 -1.95
C THR A 762 24.29 15.09 -2.38
N PRO A 763 24.20 15.40 -3.69
CA PRO A 763 23.61 16.65 -4.17
C PRO A 763 22.14 16.75 -3.76
N ARG A 764 21.72 17.93 -3.27
CA ARG A 764 20.42 18.18 -2.61
C ARG A 764 19.54 19.17 -3.34
N ASN A 765 20.09 20.25 -3.88
CA ASN A 765 19.28 21.33 -4.45
C ASN A 765 19.91 21.94 -5.69
N ILE A 766 19.08 22.66 -6.45
CA ILE A 766 19.46 23.46 -7.62
C ILE A 766 19.05 24.92 -7.37
N THR A 767 19.85 25.86 -7.87
CA THR A 767 19.50 27.30 -7.93
C THR A 767 20.06 27.86 -9.24
N SER A 768 19.22 28.46 -10.08
CA SER A 768 19.64 28.96 -11.39
C SER A 768 18.75 30.09 -11.90
N ASP A 769 19.35 31.03 -12.63
CA ASP A 769 18.67 32.07 -13.44
C ASP A 769 18.22 31.51 -14.81
N GLY A 770 18.61 30.28 -15.13
CA GLY A 770 18.41 29.61 -16.41
C GLY A 770 19.47 29.94 -17.48
N ASP A 771 20.34 30.91 -17.29
CA ASP A 771 21.22 31.41 -18.37
C ASP A 771 22.68 31.57 -17.92
N THR A 772 22.96 32.48 -16.99
CA THR A 772 24.33 32.87 -16.60
C THR A 772 24.78 32.34 -15.24
N PHE A 773 23.94 31.58 -14.56
CA PHE A 773 24.22 30.99 -13.26
C PHE A 773 23.44 29.68 -13.09
N PHE A 774 24.16 28.56 -12.92
CA PHE A 774 23.57 27.29 -12.50
C PHE A 774 24.36 26.76 -11.32
N ALA A 775 23.68 26.46 -10.21
CA ALA A 775 24.31 25.99 -8.99
C ALA A 775 23.65 24.71 -8.47
N VAL A 776 24.47 23.77 -8.00
CA VAL A 776 24.07 22.47 -7.44
C VAL A 776 24.69 22.34 -6.06
N SER A 777 23.83 22.25 -5.05
CA SER A 777 24.25 22.30 -3.64
C SER A 777 24.29 20.91 -3.03
N ASP A 778 25.37 20.57 -2.33
CA ASP A 778 25.65 19.24 -1.79
C ASP A 778 25.96 19.31 -0.29
N HIS A 779 25.39 18.40 0.49
CA HIS A 779 25.65 18.28 1.93
C HIS A 779 26.99 17.57 2.23
N ASN A 780 27.43 16.66 1.36
CA ASN A 780 28.62 15.82 1.52
C ASN A 780 29.47 15.89 0.24
N ASN A 781 29.98 17.07 -0.12
CA ASN A 781 30.80 17.22 -1.32
C ASN A 781 32.06 16.34 -1.23
N GLY A 782 32.25 15.44 -2.19
CA GLY A 782 33.27 14.39 -2.16
C GLY A 782 34.72 14.86 -2.24
N GLU A 783 34.98 16.08 -2.73
CA GLU A 783 36.34 16.66 -2.71
C GLU A 783 36.65 17.45 -1.43
N ARG A 784 35.62 17.85 -0.67
CA ARG A 784 35.76 18.64 0.58
C ARG A 784 35.46 17.85 1.86
N ASN A 785 34.72 16.74 1.76
CA ASN A 785 34.08 16.03 2.88
C ASN A 785 33.25 16.96 3.80
N GLN A 786 32.63 17.98 3.20
CA GLN A 786 31.89 19.06 3.86
C GLN A 786 30.77 19.58 2.93
N PRO A 787 29.76 20.32 3.44
CA PRO A 787 28.77 20.98 2.61
C PRO A 787 29.39 22.01 1.65
N ALA A 788 28.96 22.02 0.38
CA ALA A 788 29.39 23.00 -0.62
C ALA A 788 28.40 23.13 -1.78
N THR A 789 28.36 24.31 -2.39
CA THR A 789 27.59 24.58 -3.60
C THR A 789 28.50 24.72 -4.81
N MET A 790 28.34 23.83 -5.78
CA MET A 790 29.06 23.80 -7.06
C MET A 790 28.38 24.77 -8.04
N VAL A 791 29.13 25.64 -8.71
CA VAL A 791 28.57 26.71 -9.56
C VAL A 791 29.18 26.67 -10.96
N TRP A 792 28.31 26.77 -11.97
CA TRP A 792 28.62 26.98 -13.38
C TRP A 792 28.15 28.38 -13.80
N LEU A 793 28.94 29.06 -14.62
CA LEU A 793 28.64 30.41 -15.15
C LEU A 793 27.76 30.40 -16.41
N GLU A 794 27.20 29.24 -16.74
CA GLU A 794 26.26 28.97 -17.83
C GLU A 794 25.34 27.81 -17.40
N PHE A 795 24.15 27.71 -17.99
CA PHE A 795 23.31 26.52 -17.81
C PHE A 795 23.89 25.31 -18.58
N PRO A 796 24.09 24.13 -17.95
CA PRO A 796 24.66 22.96 -18.63
C PRO A 796 23.86 22.52 -19.86
N GLY A 797 24.54 22.47 -21.02
CA GLY A 797 24.00 22.09 -22.32
C GLY A 797 24.47 20.72 -22.82
N ASN A 798 25.41 20.06 -22.13
CA ASN A 798 25.84 18.69 -22.40
C ASN A 798 26.32 17.98 -21.12
N ALA A 799 26.55 16.67 -21.21
CA ALA A 799 26.95 15.84 -20.06
C ALA A 799 28.44 15.98 -19.66
N ASP A 800 29.30 16.49 -20.57
CA ASP A 800 30.76 16.59 -20.36
C ASP A 800 31.15 17.80 -19.50
N GLN A 801 30.26 18.78 -19.30
CA GLN A 801 30.39 19.94 -18.39
C GLN A 801 30.44 19.57 -16.89
N THR A 802 31.00 18.39 -16.56
CA THR A 802 31.13 17.82 -15.21
C THR A 802 31.88 18.71 -14.21
N VAL A 803 32.79 19.57 -14.66
CA VAL A 803 33.61 20.42 -13.78
C VAL A 803 32.90 21.77 -13.54
N PRO A 804 32.54 22.13 -12.28
CA PRO A 804 31.99 23.44 -11.99
C PRO A 804 33.05 24.53 -12.12
N SER A 805 32.62 25.74 -12.50
CA SER A 805 33.48 26.92 -12.60
C SER A 805 34.11 27.32 -11.26
N PHE A 806 33.38 27.16 -10.14
CA PHE A 806 33.91 27.29 -8.78
C PHE A 806 33.02 26.59 -7.73
N THR A 807 33.44 26.60 -6.46
CA THR A 807 32.62 26.13 -5.33
C THR A 807 32.49 27.18 -4.23
N ILE A 808 31.27 27.37 -3.72
CA ILE A 808 30.98 28.11 -2.48
C ILE A 808 31.10 27.11 -1.31
N PRO A 809 31.83 27.44 -0.23
CA PRO A 809 32.09 26.52 0.90
C PRO A 809 30.94 26.45 1.93
N GLU A 810 29.68 26.46 1.46
CA GLU A 810 28.47 26.28 2.27
C GLU A 810 27.40 25.62 1.37
N TRP A 811 26.49 24.83 1.95
CA TRP A 811 25.25 24.44 1.27
C TRP A 811 24.28 25.62 1.32
N VAL A 812 24.07 26.28 0.18
CA VAL A 812 23.09 27.36 0.02
C VAL A 812 22.03 27.03 -1.03
N LYS A 813 20.81 27.57 -0.91
CA LYS A 813 19.78 27.56 -1.96
C LYS A 813 18.94 28.84 -1.88
N GLY A 814 18.45 29.34 -3.00
CA GLY A 814 17.43 30.39 -2.99
C GLY A 814 17.01 30.86 -4.37
N THR A 815 16.85 32.18 -4.52
CA THR A 815 16.09 32.82 -5.59
C THR A 815 16.74 34.11 -6.10
N PHE A 816 16.29 34.56 -7.26
CA PHE A 816 16.71 35.80 -7.89
C PHE A 816 15.62 36.85 -7.75
N THR A 817 16.01 38.04 -7.34
CA THR A 817 15.13 39.23 -7.36
C THR A 817 14.99 39.77 -8.78
N ALA A 818 13.94 40.56 -9.04
CA ALA A 818 13.73 41.20 -10.35
C ALA A 818 14.87 42.16 -10.76
N ASP A 819 15.64 42.68 -9.80
CA ASP A 819 16.85 43.48 -10.04
C ASP A 819 18.16 42.65 -10.08
N ASN A 820 18.05 41.32 -10.25
CA ASN A 820 19.13 40.35 -10.39
C ASN A 820 20.13 40.28 -9.21
N ARG A 821 19.63 40.51 -7.99
CA ARG A 821 20.32 40.11 -6.75
C ARG A 821 19.97 38.66 -6.41
N LEU A 822 20.96 37.87 -6.02
CA LEU A 822 20.77 36.50 -5.52
C LEU A 822 20.54 36.56 -3.99
N ILE A 823 19.45 35.97 -3.52
CA ILE A 823 19.18 35.77 -2.09
C ILE A 823 19.15 34.26 -1.83
N ALA A 824 20.05 33.76 -0.98
CA ALA A 824 20.11 32.33 -0.66
C ALA A 824 20.20 32.08 0.85
N ALA A 825 19.36 31.16 1.32
CA ALA A 825 19.47 30.57 2.64
C ALA A 825 20.63 29.57 2.67
N GLY A 826 21.45 29.63 3.72
CA GLY A 826 22.53 28.68 4.03
C GLY A 826 22.29 27.98 5.36
N LEU A 827 23.25 27.20 5.83
CA LEU A 827 23.14 26.46 7.09
C LEU A 827 23.18 27.38 8.32
N GLN A 828 23.91 28.50 8.26
CA GLN A 828 24.10 29.41 9.40
C GLN A 828 23.65 30.86 9.13
N SER A 829 23.37 31.19 7.87
CA SER A 829 23.17 32.57 7.39
C SER A 829 22.12 32.62 6.28
N ILE A 830 21.56 33.80 6.03
CA ILE A 830 20.93 34.12 4.74
C ILE A 830 21.85 35.13 4.06
N SER A 831 22.34 34.79 2.87
CA SER A 831 23.31 35.58 2.12
C SER A 831 22.63 36.29 0.96
N ILE A 832 22.88 37.59 0.81
CA ILE A 832 22.44 38.40 -0.32
C ILE A 832 23.66 38.88 -1.09
N TRP A 833 23.73 38.61 -2.39
CA TRP A 833 24.68 39.22 -3.30
C TRP A 833 23.94 40.16 -4.25
N ASN A 834 24.44 41.39 -4.42
CA ASN A 834 23.86 42.40 -5.29
C ASN A 834 23.94 42.02 -6.79
N ARG A 835 24.77 41.02 -7.13
CA ARG A 835 24.79 40.27 -8.40
C ARG A 835 25.19 38.82 -8.11
N PRO A 836 24.80 37.82 -8.92
CA PRO A 836 25.17 36.42 -8.65
C PRO A 836 26.70 36.26 -8.62
N PRO A 837 27.27 35.51 -7.66
CA PRO A 837 28.72 35.39 -7.52
C PRO A 837 29.35 34.73 -8.76
N ARG A 838 30.50 35.26 -9.20
CA ARG A 838 31.20 34.76 -10.41
C ARG A 838 32.61 34.20 -10.16
N SER A 839 33.04 34.15 -8.91
CA SER A 839 34.29 33.52 -8.47
C SER A 839 34.18 33.12 -6.98
N PRO A 840 35.04 32.23 -6.44
CA PRO A 840 34.93 31.79 -5.05
C PRO A 840 35.32 32.88 -4.03
N GLU A 841 35.92 33.98 -4.46
CA GLU A 841 36.21 35.16 -3.64
C GLU A 841 34.99 36.08 -3.43
N ALA A 842 33.93 35.92 -4.25
CA ALA A 842 32.77 36.80 -4.28
C ALA A 842 31.92 36.69 -2.99
N ARG A 843 32.17 37.59 -2.05
CA ARG A 843 31.45 37.69 -0.78
C ARG A 843 30.01 38.20 -0.98
N PRO A 844 29.05 37.79 -0.13
CA PRO A 844 27.75 38.46 -0.05
C PRO A 844 27.93 39.94 0.30
N ASP A 845 27.08 40.79 -0.27
CA ASP A 845 26.95 42.21 0.08
C ASP A 845 26.19 42.40 1.40
N LEU A 846 25.37 41.41 1.80
CA LEU A 846 24.69 41.37 3.08
C LEU A 846 24.61 39.94 3.63
N ILE A 847 24.82 39.78 4.94
CA ILE A 847 24.63 38.50 5.63
C ILE A 847 23.66 38.71 6.79
N LEU A 848 22.50 38.04 6.74
CA LEU A 848 21.52 38.05 7.83
C LEU A 848 21.78 36.88 8.77
N ARG A 849 21.71 37.14 10.08
CA ARG A 849 21.74 36.11 11.14
C ARG A 849 20.66 36.40 12.21
N PRO A 850 19.36 36.23 11.90
CA PRO A 850 18.30 36.36 12.89
C PRO A 850 18.51 35.38 14.05
N SER A 851 18.21 35.79 15.29
CA SER A 851 18.30 34.91 16.47
C SER A 851 17.34 33.72 16.44
N SER A 852 16.28 33.82 15.62
CA SER A 852 15.33 32.76 15.30
C SER A 852 15.79 31.80 14.19
N TYR A 853 16.89 32.10 13.49
CA TYR A 853 17.33 31.28 12.35
C TYR A 853 18.05 30.01 12.81
N ARG A 854 17.36 28.89 12.67
CA ARG A 854 17.77 27.53 13.03
C ARG A 854 17.57 26.63 11.82
N ASN A 855 18.37 26.79 10.77
CA ASN A 855 18.26 25.95 9.58
C ASN A 855 18.95 24.57 9.77
N GLY A 856 18.84 23.70 8.75
CA GLY A 856 19.35 22.32 8.75
C GLY A 856 19.23 21.69 7.36
N ASP A 857 18.60 20.52 7.25
CA ASP A 857 18.46 19.72 6.01
C ASP A 857 17.42 20.30 5.00
N GLY A 858 17.25 21.62 4.97
CA GLY A 858 16.26 22.33 4.13
C GLY A 858 16.48 23.83 3.90
N PRO A 859 17.69 24.33 3.54
CA PRO A 859 17.85 25.71 3.07
C PRO A 859 17.00 25.98 1.84
N ASP A 860 16.19 27.05 1.90
CA ASP A 860 15.47 27.60 0.75
C ASP A 860 15.06 29.07 1.01
N ALA A 861 14.87 29.82 -0.06
CA ALA A 861 14.41 31.22 -0.01
C ALA A 861 13.69 31.58 -1.32
N VAL A 862 12.50 32.21 -1.24
CA VAL A 862 11.71 32.66 -2.39
C VAL A 862 11.17 34.08 -2.21
N ILE A 863 10.96 34.79 -3.32
CA ILE A 863 10.23 36.06 -3.35
C ILE A 863 8.80 35.82 -3.84
N ALA A 864 7.81 36.35 -3.13
CA ALA A 864 6.41 36.36 -3.56
C ALA A 864 5.70 37.62 -3.04
N GLU A 865 4.86 38.26 -3.85
CA GLU A 865 4.17 39.52 -3.51
C GLU A 865 5.13 40.61 -2.95
N GLY A 866 6.35 40.67 -3.49
CA GLY A 866 7.44 41.56 -3.05
C GLY A 866 8.15 41.17 -1.74
N ARG A 867 7.64 40.15 -1.02
CA ARG A 867 8.17 39.68 0.28
C ARG A 867 9.20 38.59 0.11
N LEU A 868 10.14 38.52 1.06
CA LEU A 868 11.10 37.42 1.16
C LEU A 868 10.60 36.39 2.17
N TYR A 869 10.38 35.16 1.72
CA TYR A 869 10.10 33.99 2.57
C TYR A 869 11.36 33.11 2.63
N VAL A 870 11.81 32.79 3.84
CA VAL A 870 12.96 31.92 4.09
C VAL A 870 12.54 30.70 4.88
N CYS A 871 13.01 29.54 4.45
CA CYS A 871 12.79 28.28 5.16
C CYS A 871 13.67 28.22 6.42
N ASN A 872 13.05 27.85 7.55
CA ASN A 872 13.72 27.78 8.85
C ASN A 872 13.60 26.35 9.42
N TYR A 873 14.26 25.39 8.76
CA TYR A 873 14.08 23.94 8.94
C TYR A 873 13.89 23.47 10.40
N ASN A 874 14.87 23.69 11.29
CA ASN A 874 14.79 23.32 12.71
C ASN A 874 14.16 24.41 13.61
N GLY A 875 13.81 25.57 13.05
CA GLY A 875 12.92 26.56 13.68
C GLY A 875 11.44 26.24 13.43
N ASN A 876 11.15 25.27 12.56
CA ASN A 876 9.82 24.73 12.26
C ASN A 876 8.79 25.78 11.81
N ASN A 877 9.27 26.86 11.17
CA ASN A 877 8.47 27.94 10.61
C ASN A 877 9.06 28.45 9.28
N LEU A 878 8.41 29.44 8.67
CA LEU A 878 9.02 30.32 7.67
C LEU A 878 9.26 31.69 8.29
N LEU A 879 10.44 32.26 8.09
CA LEU A 879 10.74 33.65 8.45
C LEU A 879 10.41 34.55 7.26
N VAL A 880 9.67 35.63 7.48
CA VAL A 880 9.19 36.49 6.39
C VAL A 880 9.58 37.95 6.62
N TRP A 881 10.09 38.60 5.56
CA TRP A 881 10.29 40.04 5.51
C TRP A 881 9.38 40.66 4.46
N ASN A 882 8.77 41.81 4.77
CA ASN A 882 7.86 42.52 3.87
C ASN A 882 8.54 43.08 2.62
N ALA A 883 9.87 43.16 2.61
CA ALA A 883 10.72 43.43 1.45
C ALA A 883 12.10 42.78 1.65
N PRO A 884 12.88 42.50 0.59
CA PRO A 884 14.26 42.04 0.70
C PRO A 884 15.10 42.92 1.65
N PRO A 885 15.72 42.35 2.71
CA PRO A 885 16.39 43.12 3.75
C PRO A 885 17.53 44.02 3.26
N ALA A 886 17.70 45.15 3.94
CA ALA A 886 18.65 46.21 3.57
C ALA A 886 19.78 46.43 4.62
N ARG A 887 19.78 45.68 5.73
CA ARG A 887 20.80 45.74 6.79
C ARG A 887 20.88 44.41 7.54
N GLU A 888 22.07 44.02 7.98
CA GLU A 888 22.36 42.67 8.52
C GLU A 888 21.47 42.28 9.72
N ASN A 889 21.24 43.23 10.62
CA ASN A 889 20.44 43.07 11.84
C ASN A 889 18.96 43.45 11.65
N GLN A 890 18.38 43.19 10.47
CA GLN A 890 16.95 43.38 10.21
C GLN A 890 16.17 42.12 10.63
N PRO A 891 15.37 42.16 11.71
CA PRO A 891 14.54 41.01 12.09
C PRO A 891 13.48 40.72 11.02
N PRO A 892 12.94 39.49 10.95
CA PRO A 892 11.74 39.21 10.18
C PRO A 892 10.59 40.11 10.61
N ASP A 893 9.71 40.47 9.66
CA ASP A 893 8.49 41.22 9.94
C ASP A 893 7.42 40.33 10.60
N PHE A 894 7.35 39.06 10.19
CA PHE A 894 6.45 38.04 10.74
C PHE A 894 6.93 36.63 10.37
N SER A 895 6.15 35.63 10.77
CA SER A 895 6.38 34.21 10.51
C SER A 895 5.13 33.51 9.96
N VAL A 896 5.32 32.41 9.24
CA VAL A 896 4.26 31.46 8.88
C VAL A 896 4.55 30.12 9.57
N GLY A 897 3.54 29.51 10.17
CA GLY A 897 3.66 28.32 11.03
C GLY A 897 4.00 28.62 12.50
N SER A 898 3.97 29.89 12.90
CA SER A 898 4.20 30.37 14.28
C SER A 898 3.66 31.79 14.45
N GLU A 899 3.22 32.12 15.66
CA GLU A 899 2.67 33.44 16.03
C GLU A 899 3.72 34.55 15.98
N THR A 900 4.97 34.24 16.33
CA THR A 900 6.12 35.15 16.21
C THR A 900 7.34 34.44 15.61
N PRO A 901 8.26 35.18 14.96
CA PRO A 901 9.49 34.62 14.42
C PRO A 901 10.35 33.87 15.45
N GLU A 902 10.31 34.29 16.71
CA GLU A 902 11.07 33.74 17.83
C GLU A 902 10.44 32.51 18.49
N GLN A 903 9.19 32.15 18.16
CA GLN A 903 8.46 31.06 18.81
C GLN A 903 9.09 29.68 18.49
N ASP A 904 9.25 28.86 19.53
CA ASP A 904 9.86 27.53 19.44
C ASP A 904 8.77 26.45 19.37
N THR A 905 8.04 26.41 18.25
CA THR A 905 6.88 25.50 18.08
C THR A 905 7.26 24.03 18.20
N TRP A 906 8.53 23.71 17.97
CA TRP A 906 9.16 22.41 18.18
C TRP A 906 9.16 22.03 19.67
N ALA A 907 9.75 22.88 20.51
CA ALA A 907 9.79 22.67 21.97
C ALA A 907 8.39 22.71 22.62
N GLU A 908 7.49 23.58 22.14
CA GLU A 908 6.12 23.71 22.66
C GLU A 908 5.22 22.50 22.36
N ASN A 909 5.49 21.79 21.25
CA ASN A 909 4.79 20.55 20.89
C ASN A 909 5.52 19.28 21.36
N TYR A 910 6.64 19.42 22.07
CA TYR A 910 7.49 18.31 22.53
C TYR A 910 7.90 17.37 21.40
N PHE A 911 8.21 17.92 20.22
CA PHE A 911 8.95 17.19 19.22
C PHE A 911 10.39 16.98 19.75
N ILE A 912 10.87 15.74 19.71
CA ILE A 912 12.18 15.35 20.24
C ILE A 912 12.99 14.82 19.07
N GLN A 913 14.15 15.39 18.82
CA GLN A 913 15.02 14.93 17.74
C GLN A 913 16.02 13.90 18.28
N ASN A 914 16.16 12.76 17.61
CA ASN A 914 17.05 11.66 18.03
C ASN A 914 16.81 11.17 19.48
N PRO A 915 15.55 10.88 19.90
CA PRO A 915 15.29 10.32 21.22
C PRO A 915 16.05 9.00 21.47
N VAL A 916 16.72 8.92 22.62
CA VAL A 916 17.33 7.71 23.17
C VAL A 916 16.65 7.36 24.48
N LEU A 917 16.20 6.12 24.62
CA LEU A 917 15.19 5.73 25.61
C LEU A 917 15.74 4.86 26.73
N ALA A 918 15.27 5.10 27.96
CA ALA A 918 15.39 4.16 29.07
C ALA A 918 14.15 4.18 29.98
N THR A 919 14.00 3.12 30.78
CA THR A 919 12.90 2.94 31.73
C THR A 919 13.34 2.11 32.93
N ASP A 920 12.68 2.28 34.06
CA ASP A 920 12.77 1.42 35.26
C ASP A 920 11.58 0.44 35.37
N GLY A 921 10.77 0.31 34.31
CA GLY A 921 9.50 -0.42 34.30
C GLY A 921 8.30 0.39 34.83
N LYS A 922 8.49 1.66 35.21
CA LYS A 922 7.44 2.53 35.79
C LYS A 922 7.44 3.94 35.23
N SER A 923 8.59 4.44 34.82
CA SER A 923 8.89 5.79 34.36
C SER A 923 9.52 5.72 32.97
N LEU A 924 9.40 6.78 32.17
CA LEU A 924 10.06 6.85 30.85
C LEU A 924 11.04 8.02 30.82
N PHE A 925 12.22 7.78 30.24
CA PHE A 925 13.27 8.76 30.03
C PHE A 925 13.63 8.80 28.56
N ALA A 926 13.73 10.00 27.98
CA ALA A 926 14.28 10.20 26.64
C ALA A 926 15.38 11.26 26.69
N SER A 927 16.62 10.91 26.36
CA SER A 927 17.68 11.91 26.13
C SER A 927 17.78 12.25 24.65
N SER A 928 18.20 13.46 24.32
CA SER A 928 18.46 13.88 22.94
C SER A 928 19.81 14.59 22.83
N ASP A 929 20.64 14.14 21.88
CA ASP A 929 21.93 14.76 21.56
C ASP A 929 21.72 16.13 20.87
N PHE A 930 20.71 16.20 20.00
CA PHE A 930 20.34 17.35 19.21
C PHE A 930 19.72 18.47 20.07
N ASP A 931 18.72 18.14 20.87
CA ASP A 931 18.03 19.09 21.76
C ASP A 931 18.86 19.45 23.00
N ARG A 932 19.89 18.66 23.32
CA ARG A 932 20.73 18.75 24.54
C ARG A 932 19.89 18.73 25.82
N LYS A 933 18.93 17.81 25.87
CA LYS A 933 17.93 17.67 26.94
C LYS A 933 17.75 16.22 27.37
N LEU A 934 17.28 16.06 28.59
CA LEU A 934 16.65 14.85 29.12
C LEU A 934 15.18 15.16 29.41
N PHE A 935 14.27 14.45 28.75
CA PHE A 935 12.83 14.50 28.95
C PHE A 935 12.41 13.35 29.87
N VAL A 936 11.58 13.63 30.87
CA VAL A 936 11.21 12.68 31.93
C VAL A 936 9.70 12.61 32.09
N TRP A 937 9.15 11.40 32.07
CA TRP A 937 7.78 11.08 32.49
C TRP A 937 7.86 10.21 33.74
N ARG A 938 7.27 10.68 34.85
CA ARG A 938 7.25 9.99 36.17
C ARG A 938 6.46 8.69 36.18
N THR A 939 5.58 8.52 35.20
CA THR A 939 4.80 7.33 34.94
C THR A 939 4.89 7.01 33.45
N LEU A 940 4.92 5.73 33.08
CA LEU A 940 4.82 5.31 31.68
C LEU A 940 3.61 5.98 31.01
N PRO A 941 3.78 6.64 29.85
CA PRO A 941 2.66 7.25 29.13
C PRO A 941 1.63 6.22 28.64
N GLU A 942 0.35 6.56 28.82
CA GLU A 942 -0.80 5.76 28.40
C GLU A 942 -1.66 6.43 27.30
N GLU A 943 -1.29 7.64 26.87
CA GLU A 943 -1.90 8.35 25.73
C GLU A 943 -0.83 8.90 24.77
N SER A 944 -1.19 9.05 23.50
CA SER A 944 -0.31 9.66 22.50
C SER A 944 -0.16 11.16 22.73
N ALA A 945 0.99 11.72 22.34
CA ALA A 945 1.38 13.12 22.58
C ALA A 945 1.45 13.53 24.08
N ALA A 946 1.49 12.56 25.01
CA ALA A 946 1.64 12.83 26.45
C ALA A 946 2.91 13.64 26.75
N ARG A 947 2.75 14.73 27.51
CA ARG A 947 3.83 15.66 27.82
C ARG A 947 4.75 15.11 28.93
N PRO A 948 6.07 15.32 28.85
CA PRO A 948 6.98 15.01 29.95
C PRO A 948 6.68 15.91 31.16
N ASP A 949 6.78 15.34 32.37
CA ASP A 949 6.70 16.09 33.63
C ASP A 949 7.85 17.09 33.77
N PHE A 950 9.07 16.70 33.34
CA PHE A 950 10.28 17.49 33.47
C PHE A 950 11.12 17.45 32.20
N VAL A 951 11.78 18.57 31.90
CA VAL A 951 12.74 18.71 30.80
C VAL A 951 14.01 19.37 31.34
N ILE A 952 15.08 18.59 31.42
CA ILE A 952 16.36 18.96 32.04
C ILE A 952 17.35 19.31 30.92
N ALA A 953 17.75 20.58 30.82
CA ALA A 953 18.75 21.03 29.85
C ALA A 953 20.18 20.67 30.29
N LEU A 954 21.02 20.24 29.35
CA LEU A 954 22.34 19.65 29.62
C LEU A 954 23.49 20.47 29.00
N PRO A 955 24.61 20.68 29.72
CA PRO A 955 25.77 21.43 29.22
C PRO A 955 26.41 20.86 27.95
N GLU A 956 26.41 19.54 27.74
CA GLU A 956 26.83 18.86 26.53
C GLU A 956 25.73 17.90 26.04
N ALA A 957 25.83 17.49 24.77
CA ALA A 957 24.89 16.60 24.11
C ALA A 957 25.04 15.13 24.61
N PRO A 958 24.03 14.53 25.27
CA PRO A 958 24.02 13.09 25.57
C PRO A 958 23.74 12.30 24.30
N TRP A 959 24.60 11.33 23.96
CA TRP A 959 24.40 10.46 22.80
C TRP A 959 23.68 9.16 23.17
N ASP A 960 23.89 8.67 24.39
CA ASP A 960 23.32 7.42 24.90
C ASP A 960 22.97 7.53 26.39
N ASN A 961 22.08 6.67 26.88
CA ASN A 961 21.71 6.61 28.29
C ASN A 961 21.34 5.20 28.77
N ALA A 962 21.47 4.97 30.08
CA ALA A 962 21.13 3.70 30.72
C ALA A 962 20.62 3.88 32.15
N ILE A 963 19.75 2.97 32.59
CA ILE A 963 19.22 2.90 33.96
C ILE A 963 19.60 1.56 34.59
N HIS A 964 19.98 1.59 35.87
CA HIS A 964 20.04 0.37 36.69
C HIS A 964 19.64 0.66 38.14
N GLY A 965 18.59 -0.02 38.61
CA GLY A 965 17.99 0.27 39.91
C GLY A 965 17.51 1.72 39.99
N THR A 966 18.02 2.50 40.95
CA THR A 966 17.73 3.94 41.08
C THR A 966 18.66 4.83 40.27
N ARG A 967 19.68 4.30 39.59
CA ARG A 967 20.73 5.09 38.94
C ARG A 967 20.40 5.34 37.47
N LEU A 968 20.67 6.57 37.01
CA LEU A 968 20.60 6.97 35.60
C LEU A 968 21.96 7.51 35.17
N ALA A 969 22.47 7.05 34.04
CA ALA A 969 23.70 7.56 33.43
C ALA A 969 23.43 8.00 31.98
N LEU A 970 23.94 9.18 31.60
CA LEU A 970 23.93 9.70 30.24
C LEU A 970 25.39 9.92 29.81
N ALA A 971 25.74 9.52 28.59
CA ALA A 971 27.08 9.74 28.03
C ALA A 971 27.02 10.35 26.63
N GLY A 972 27.91 11.29 26.33
CA GLY A 972 28.02 11.87 25.00
C GLY A 972 29.17 12.87 24.88
N LYS A 973 29.69 13.04 23.67
CA LYS A 973 30.85 13.91 23.37
C LYS A 973 32.04 13.60 24.27
N ARG A 974 32.33 14.40 25.30
CA ARG A 974 33.40 14.12 26.28
C ARG A 974 32.88 14.06 27.71
N THR A 975 31.57 13.96 27.92
CA THR A 975 30.94 14.06 29.25
C THR A 975 30.07 12.86 29.60
N VAL A 976 30.15 12.43 30.86
CA VAL A 976 29.24 11.49 31.51
C VAL A 976 28.50 12.22 32.64
N TYR A 977 27.18 12.21 32.59
CA TYR A 977 26.30 12.64 33.68
C TYR A 977 25.81 11.42 34.45
N LEU A 978 25.87 11.46 35.77
CA LEU A 978 25.42 10.37 36.64
C LEU A 978 24.49 10.90 37.74
N TRP A 979 23.35 10.24 37.87
CA TRP A 979 22.42 10.35 38.99
C TRP A 979 22.44 9.05 39.79
N ASN A 980 22.48 9.15 41.12
CA ASN A 980 22.36 8.02 42.04
C ASN A 980 20.89 7.68 42.35
N THR A 981 20.01 8.66 42.17
CA THR A 981 18.54 8.53 42.25
C THR A 981 17.92 9.15 41.00
N LEU A 982 16.98 8.44 40.36
CA LEU A 982 16.31 8.88 39.13
C LEU A 982 15.73 10.30 39.27
N PRO A 983 15.93 11.21 38.29
CA PRO A 983 15.54 12.62 38.39
C PRO A 983 14.04 12.86 38.14
N LEU A 984 13.20 12.19 38.94
CA LEU A 984 11.74 12.21 38.83
C LEU A 984 11.11 13.54 39.27
N ASN A 985 11.87 14.49 39.80
CA ASN A 985 11.43 15.85 40.15
C ASN A 985 12.27 16.94 39.45
N GLY A 986 13.03 16.60 38.41
CA GLY A 986 13.90 17.54 37.68
C GLY A 986 15.29 17.74 38.31
N GLU A 987 15.75 16.79 39.13
CA GLU A 987 17.05 16.83 39.81
C GLU A 987 18.23 16.95 38.84
N ARG A 988 19.27 17.69 39.23
CA ARG A 988 20.54 17.78 38.49
C ARG A 988 21.41 16.55 38.74
N PRO A 989 22.34 16.20 37.82
CA PRO A 989 23.24 15.06 38.04
C PRO A 989 24.08 15.25 39.30
N ASP A 990 24.17 14.19 40.13
CA ASP A 990 25.01 14.16 41.33
C ASP A 990 26.50 14.28 40.99
N VAL A 991 26.90 13.67 39.86
CA VAL A 991 28.28 13.65 39.39
C VAL A 991 28.30 13.95 37.89
N THR A 992 29.29 14.74 37.45
CA THR A 992 29.59 14.98 36.04
C THR A 992 31.08 14.77 35.83
N PHE A 993 31.44 13.85 34.94
CA PHE A 993 32.81 13.65 34.48
C PHE A 993 32.97 14.26 33.09
N THR A 994 33.95 15.15 32.90
CA THR A 994 34.23 15.75 31.58
C THR A 994 35.70 15.56 31.21
N GLY A 995 35.95 15.00 30.03
CA GLY A 995 37.27 14.80 29.43
C GLY A 995 38.15 13.71 30.05
N ARG A 996 37.87 13.23 31.27
CA ARG A 996 38.54 12.07 31.89
C ARG A 996 37.74 11.38 33.00
N ILE A 997 38.03 10.10 33.24
CA ILE A 997 37.62 9.32 34.43
C ILE A 997 38.87 8.60 34.95
N GLY A 998 39.42 9.07 36.08
CA GLY A 998 40.75 8.64 36.54
C GLY A 998 41.81 8.93 35.46
N GLU A 999 42.59 7.91 35.12
CA GLU A 999 43.62 7.96 34.06
C GLU A 999 43.04 7.80 32.63
N ILE A 1000 41.76 7.48 32.47
CA ILE A 1000 41.13 7.31 31.16
C ILE A 1000 40.72 8.67 30.59
N GLU A 1001 41.32 9.08 29.46
CA GLU A 1001 40.86 10.22 28.67
C GLU A 1001 39.56 9.86 27.92
N LEU A 1002 38.53 10.70 28.02
CA LEU A 1002 37.28 10.55 27.25
C LEU A 1002 37.38 11.39 25.99
N ARG A 1003 37.22 10.81 24.80
CA ARG A 1003 37.43 11.44 23.49
C ARG A 1003 36.16 11.64 22.68
N GLU A 1004 35.44 10.57 22.37
CA GLU A 1004 34.11 10.65 21.76
C GLU A 1004 33.20 9.55 22.28
N LEU A 1005 32.42 9.88 23.31
CA LEU A 1005 31.51 8.97 23.99
C LEU A 1005 30.25 8.73 23.14
N THR A 1006 29.96 7.45 22.90
CA THR A 1006 28.93 6.99 21.95
C THR A 1006 28.06 5.85 22.47
N GLY A 1007 28.25 5.44 23.73
CA GLY A 1007 27.40 4.45 24.39
C GLY A 1007 27.65 4.33 25.89
N VAL A 1008 26.63 3.98 26.66
CA VAL A 1008 26.73 3.75 28.13
C VAL A 1008 25.78 2.64 28.56
N ALA A 1009 26.23 1.74 29.44
CA ALA A 1009 25.36 0.74 30.08
C ALA A 1009 25.70 0.58 31.56
N MET A 1010 24.78 0.00 32.33
CA MET A 1010 24.95 -0.34 33.74
C MET A 1010 24.22 -1.65 34.04
N ASP A 1011 24.85 -2.51 34.84
CA ASP A 1011 24.18 -3.64 35.49
C ASP A 1011 24.51 -3.67 36.99
N SER A 1012 24.17 -4.78 37.66
CA SER A 1012 24.34 -4.95 39.10
C SER A 1012 25.81 -5.06 39.54
N ARG A 1013 26.73 -5.26 38.59
CA ARG A 1013 28.17 -5.46 38.84
C ARG A 1013 29.04 -4.41 38.16
N TYR A 1014 28.71 -4.00 36.93
CA TYR A 1014 29.59 -3.17 36.11
C TYR A 1014 28.94 -1.90 35.55
N PHE A 1015 29.79 -0.89 35.30
CA PHE A 1015 29.49 0.28 34.48
C PHE A 1015 30.31 0.20 33.19
N TYR A 1016 29.66 0.46 32.06
CA TYR A 1016 30.24 0.37 30.72
C TYR A 1016 30.22 1.71 30.01
N LEU A 1017 31.28 2.04 29.28
CA LEU A 1017 31.38 3.28 28.51
C LEU A 1017 32.07 3.03 27.16
N ALA A 1018 31.36 3.30 26.06
CA ALA A 1018 31.91 3.24 24.71
C ALA A 1018 32.54 4.58 24.32
N ASP A 1019 33.78 4.52 23.83
CA ASP A 1019 34.49 5.65 23.23
C ASP A 1019 34.91 5.31 21.80
N ARG A 1020 34.27 5.99 20.84
CA ARG A 1020 34.47 5.80 19.40
C ARG A 1020 35.88 6.16 18.95
N GLN A 1021 36.49 7.20 19.52
CA GLN A 1021 37.82 7.67 19.14
C GLN A 1021 38.96 6.99 19.92
N ALA A 1022 38.63 6.18 20.92
CA ALA A 1022 39.55 5.22 21.52
C ALA A 1022 39.51 3.83 20.86
N ASN A 1023 38.44 3.50 20.11
CA ASN A 1023 38.07 2.12 19.74
C ASN A 1023 38.04 1.20 20.98
N ARG A 1024 37.38 1.67 22.05
CA ARG A 1024 37.29 0.94 23.34
C ARG A 1024 35.88 0.95 23.92
N VAL A 1025 35.53 -0.15 24.59
CA VAL A 1025 34.50 -0.15 25.64
C VAL A 1025 35.19 -0.37 26.99
N TYR A 1026 35.14 0.62 27.86
CA TYR A 1026 35.72 0.58 29.21
C TYR A 1026 34.72 -0.03 30.19
N VAL A 1027 35.22 -0.85 31.13
CA VAL A 1027 34.41 -1.58 32.13
C VAL A 1027 34.98 -1.34 33.53
N TRP A 1028 34.17 -0.82 34.45
CA TRP A 1028 34.50 -0.65 35.87
C TRP A 1028 33.56 -1.44 36.77
N GLU A 1029 34.06 -1.99 37.88
CA GLU A 1029 33.22 -2.64 38.89
C GLU A 1029 32.53 -1.60 39.80
N GLY A 1030 31.21 -1.70 39.95
CA GLY A 1030 30.34 -0.80 40.71
C GLY A 1030 30.09 0.59 40.08
N GLY A 1031 31.11 1.23 39.51
CA GLY A 1031 30.94 2.54 38.86
C GLY A 1031 32.24 3.26 38.47
N PRO A 1032 32.14 4.33 37.67
CA PRO A 1032 33.29 5.12 37.23
C PRO A 1032 33.81 6.04 38.34
N GLY A 1033 35.12 6.09 38.52
CA GLY A 1033 35.76 7.00 39.50
C GLY A 1033 37.27 6.81 39.57
N ALA A 1034 37.99 7.79 40.12
CA ALA A 1034 39.46 7.82 40.13
C ALA A 1034 40.13 6.70 40.97
N ALA A 1035 39.37 6.02 41.83
CA ALA A 1035 39.82 4.88 42.62
C ALA A 1035 39.07 3.57 42.28
N ALA A 1036 38.21 3.58 41.25
CA ALA A 1036 37.47 2.39 40.83
C ALA A 1036 38.35 1.51 39.92
N PRO A 1037 38.45 0.19 40.17
CA PRO A 1037 39.26 -0.69 39.34
C PRO A 1037 38.65 -0.82 37.93
N LEU A 1038 39.47 -0.55 36.91
CA LEU A 1038 39.14 -0.90 35.54
C LEU A 1038 39.31 -2.42 35.37
N VAL A 1039 38.24 -3.09 34.96
CA VAL A 1039 38.14 -4.55 34.82
C VAL A 1039 38.55 -4.99 33.42
N ALA A 1040 38.16 -4.22 32.41
CA ALA A 1040 38.51 -4.44 31.01
C ALA A 1040 38.47 -3.13 30.20
N ALA A 1041 39.19 -3.12 29.09
CA ALA A 1041 39.11 -2.13 28.02
C ALA A 1041 38.97 -2.87 26.68
N LEU A 1042 37.75 -3.31 26.39
CA LEU A 1042 37.43 -4.18 25.25
C LEU A 1042 37.78 -3.48 23.93
N GLU A 1043 38.37 -4.22 23.00
CA GLU A 1043 38.70 -3.71 21.67
C GLU A 1043 37.49 -3.86 20.75
N VAL A 1044 36.96 -2.72 20.30
CA VAL A 1044 35.81 -2.61 19.41
C VAL A 1044 36.09 -1.48 18.44
N ASP A 1045 35.95 -1.72 17.13
CA ASP A 1045 36.00 -0.66 16.13
C ASP A 1045 34.71 0.14 16.14
N ASN A 1046 34.81 1.47 16.26
CA ASN A 1046 33.68 2.41 16.26
C ASN A 1046 32.49 1.99 17.16
N PRO A 1047 32.67 1.70 18.47
CA PRO A 1047 31.58 1.32 19.35
C PRO A 1047 30.49 2.39 19.41
N GLY A 1048 29.23 1.97 19.44
CA GLY A 1048 28.05 2.81 19.63
C GLY A 1048 27.31 2.40 20.90
N ARG A 1049 25.97 2.30 20.83
CA ARG A 1049 25.10 2.06 21.98
C ARG A 1049 25.39 0.75 22.70
N LEU A 1050 25.13 0.75 24.00
CA LEU A 1050 25.41 -0.36 24.91
C LEU A 1050 24.13 -0.79 25.65
N SER A 1051 23.99 -2.09 25.88
CA SER A 1051 22.94 -2.66 26.73
C SER A 1051 23.53 -3.79 27.57
N SER A 1052 23.14 -3.92 28.83
CA SER A 1052 23.50 -5.08 29.67
C SER A 1052 22.32 -5.54 30.52
N ASP A 1053 22.06 -6.84 30.55
CA ASP A 1053 21.16 -7.49 31.51
C ASP A 1053 21.90 -8.05 32.75
N GLY A 1054 23.24 -7.91 32.78
CA GLY A 1054 24.12 -8.53 33.78
C GLY A 1054 24.61 -9.94 33.43
N ASN A 1055 24.07 -10.57 32.39
CA ASN A 1055 24.59 -11.83 31.82
C ASN A 1055 25.37 -11.56 30.53
N TYR A 1056 24.89 -10.64 29.70
CA TYR A 1056 25.47 -10.23 28.42
C TYR A 1056 25.49 -8.71 28.27
N LEU A 1057 26.64 -8.18 27.86
CA LEU A 1057 26.79 -6.84 27.30
C LEU A 1057 26.63 -6.92 25.78
N ALA A 1058 25.60 -6.26 25.25
CA ALA A 1058 25.47 -5.98 23.83
C ALA A 1058 26.15 -4.66 23.46
N VAL A 1059 26.83 -4.65 22.31
CA VAL A 1059 27.44 -3.47 21.71
C VAL A 1059 26.95 -3.36 20.27
N ALA A 1060 26.30 -2.25 19.93
CA ALA A 1060 25.93 -1.88 18.57
C ALA A 1060 26.96 -0.89 18.01
N PRO A 1061 27.87 -1.29 17.09
CA PRO A 1061 28.85 -0.37 16.49
C PRO A 1061 28.15 0.74 15.70
N PHE A 1062 28.71 1.95 15.75
CA PHE A 1062 28.17 3.14 15.08
C PHE A 1062 28.09 2.94 13.55
N GLU A 1063 29.05 2.20 12.99
CA GLU A 1063 29.18 1.83 11.58
C GLU A 1063 29.40 0.31 11.47
N GLY A 1064 28.68 -0.37 10.58
CA GLY A 1064 28.82 -1.82 10.36
C GLY A 1064 27.51 -2.54 10.03
N GLN A 1065 27.52 -3.87 10.08
CA GLN A 1065 26.34 -4.74 9.91
C GLN A 1065 26.23 -5.80 11.01
N ASP A 1066 27.01 -5.65 12.09
CA ASP A 1066 27.23 -6.69 13.10
C ASP A 1066 26.89 -6.18 14.49
N ILE A 1067 26.39 -7.05 15.37
CA ILE A 1067 26.29 -6.79 16.82
C ILE A 1067 27.31 -7.66 17.56
N LEU A 1068 27.91 -7.14 18.64
CA LEU A 1068 28.81 -7.89 19.51
C LEU A 1068 28.11 -8.19 20.85
N LEU A 1069 28.15 -9.45 21.27
CA LEU A 1069 27.62 -9.92 22.56
C LEU A 1069 28.77 -10.46 23.41
N TYR A 1070 29.15 -9.73 24.46
CA TYR A 1070 30.15 -10.18 25.44
C TYR A 1070 29.43 -10.81 26.64
N ARG A 1071 29.84 -12.01 27.06
CA ARG A 1071 29.34 -12.61 28.29
C ARG A 1071 30.01 -11.95 29.51
N VAL A 1072 29.21 -11.46 30.45
CA VAL A 1072 29.63 -10.59 31.56
C VAL A 1072 30.60 -11.31 32.52
N ASP A 1073 30.45 -12.62 32.69
CA ASP A 1073 31.37 -13.49 33.43
C ASP A 1073 32.78 -13.58 32.84
N ASP A 1074 32.95 -13.33 31.54
CA ASP A 1074 34.18 -13.56 30.79
C ASP A 1074 34.98 -12.25 30.53
N LEU A 1075 34.42 -11.12 30.99
CA LEU A 1075 35.07 -9.82 31.04
C LEU A 1075 36.25 -9.84 32.02
N GLY A 1076 37.38 -9.26 31.60
CA GLY A 1076 38.65 -9.32 32.32
C GLY A 1076 39.36 -10.69 32.25
N ARG A 1077 38.76 -11.69 31.57
CA ARG A 1077 39.32 -13.05 31.42
C ARG A 1077 39.68 -13.38 29.97
N THR A 1078 38.70 -13.38 29.08
CA THR A 1078 38.89 -13.72 27.65
C THR A 1078 38.60 -12.54 26.73
N ASN A 1079 37.66 -11.66 27.13
CA ASN A 1079 37.22 -10.49 26.38
C ASN A 1079 36.78 -10.81 24.93
N GLN A 1080 36.29 -12.03 24.66
CA GLN A 1080 35.82 -12.44 23.32
C GLN A 1080 34.30 -12.27 23.19
N PRO A 1081 33.80 -11.56 22.16
CA PRO A 1081 32.37 -11.49 21.87
C PRO A 1081 31.90 -12.64 20.98
N VAL A 1082 30.63 -13.01 21.12
CA VAL A 1082 29.87 -13.66 20.04
C VAL A 1082 29.44 -12.56 19.05
N ARG A 1083 29.80 -12.73 17.78
CA ARG A 1083 29.63 -11.72 16.72
C ARG A 1083 28.46 -12.08 15.81
N LEU A 1084 27.36 -11.35 15.91
CA LEU A 1084 26.16 -11.55 15.09
C LEU A 1084 26.34 -10.90 13.71
N ALA A 1085 27.02 -11.61 12.81
CA ALA A 1085 27.39 -11.14 11.47
C ALA A 1085 26.69 -11.93 10.35
N GLY A 1086 26.50 -11.30 9.18
CA GLY A 1086 26.06 -12.00 7.96
C GLY A 1086 25.36 -11.10 6.94
N ARG A 1087 25.55 -11.38 5.64
CA ARG A 1087 24.90 -10.63 4.56
C ARG A 1087 23.38 -10.64 4.74
N ASN A 1088 22.79 -9.45 4.81
CA ASN A 1088 21.36 -9.18 4.95
C ASN A 1088 20.73 -9.50 6.32
N ARG A 1089 21.51 -9.75 7.39
CA ARG A 1089 20.91 -9.84 8.75
C ARG A 1089 20.55 -8.46 9.30
N PHE A 1090 21.47 -7.49 9.24
CA PHE A 1090 21.26 -6.10 9.67
C PHE A 1090 21.86 -5.09 8.66
N ASN A 1091 21.40 -3.84 8.72
CA ASN A 1091 21.90 -2.73 7.90
C ASN A 1091 22.09 -1.48 8.77
N LEU A 1092 23.35 -1.18 9.11
CA LEU A 1092 23.74 -0.09 10.01
C LEU A 1092 22.93 -0.07 11.34
N PRO A 1093 22.79 -1.20 12.05
CA PRO A 1093 21.96 -1.27 13.26
C PRO A 1093 22.40 -0.24 14.29
N ALA A 1094 21.44 0.44 14.93
CA ALA A 1094 21.71 1.62 15.77
C ALA A 1094 21.66 1.33 17.28
N ASP A 1095 21.08 0.19 17.66
CA ASP A 1095 20.90 -0.25 19.03
C ASP A 1095 20.62 -1.76 19.07
N ALA A 1096 20.96 -2.42 20.18
CA ALA A 1096 20.74 -3.83 20.44
C ALA A 1096 20.49 -4.08 21.93
N LEU A 1097 19.22 -4.31 22.30
CA LEU A 1097 18.74 -4.43 23.66
C LEU A 1097 18.63 -5.90 24.08
N VAL A 1098 19.24 -6.26 25.22
CA VAL A 1098 19.02 -7.53 25.91
C VAL A 1098 18.12 -7.25 27.11
N ALA A 1099 16.96 -7.90 27.21
CA ALA A 1099 16.02 -7.71 28.31
C ALA A 1099 15.11 -8.93 28.50
N ASP A 1100 14.92 -9.38 29.75
CA ASP A 1100 14.09 -10.56 30.11
C ASP A 1100 14.40 -11.83 29.28
N GLY A 1101 15.67 -12.05 28.96
CA GLY A 1101 16.13 -13.16 28.10
C GLY A 1101 15.80 -13.01 26.61
N ARG A 1102 15.08 -11.95 26.22
CA ARG A 1102 14.78 -11.58 24.83
C ARG A 1102 15.88 -10.70 24.25
N PHE A 1103 15.89 -10.58 22.92
CA PHE A 1103 16.84 -9.74 22.20
C PHE A 1103 16.13 -8.91 21.12
N PHE A 1104 16.42 -7.62 21.07
CA PHE A 1104 15.80 -6.66 20.15
C PHE A 1104 16.88 -5.87 19.42
N VAL A 1105 16.78 -5.68 18.10
CA VAL A 1105 17.76 -4.91 17.32
C VAL A 1105 17.08 -3.85 16.47
N ALA A 1106 17.53 -2.60 16.64
CA ALA A 1106 17.08 -1.45 15.84
C ALA A 1106 17.83 -1.47 14.49
N ASP A 1107 17.23 -2.13 13.50
CA ASP A 1107 17.76 -2.35 12.16
C ASP A 1107 17.56 -1.08 11.29
N ARG A 1108 18.19 0.01 11.73
CA ARG A 1108 18.00 1.42 11.31
C ARG A 1108 17.79 1.60 9.81
N SER A 1109 18.76 1.22 8.98
CA SER A 1109 18.67 1.47 7.53
C SER A 1109 17.75 0.49 6.78
N ASN A 1110 17.18 -0.49 7.48
CA ASN A 1110 16.07 -1.32 7.01
C ASN A 1110 14.72 -0.90 7.63
N ASN A 1111 14.66 0.20 8.36
CA ASN A 1111 13.42 0.83 8.88
C ASN A 1111 12.51 -0.10 9.70
N ARG A 1112 13.10 -0.91 10.58
CA ARG A 1112 12.39 -1.93 11.37
C ARG A 1112 13.11 -2.29 12.67
N VAL A 1113 12.41 -2.92 13.60
CA VAL A 1113 13.02 -3.59 14.76
C VAL A 1113 12.85 -5.11 14.60
N GLN A 1114 13.95 -5.84 14.75
CA GLN A 1114 13.94 -7.31 14.76
C GLN A 1114 13.88 -7.82 16.21
N VAL A 1115 13.02 -8.80 16.47
CA VAL A 1115 12.75 -9.33 17.82
C VAL A 1115 12.98 -10.83 17.86
N TRP A 1116 13.78 -11.28 18.83
CA TRP A 1116 13.90 -12.68 19.23
C TRP A 1116 13.36 -12.87 20.64
N ASN A 1117 12.53 -13.90 20.81
CA ASN A 1117 11.97 -14.29 22.12
C ASN A 1117 13.03 -14.92 23.03
N ARG A 1118 14.20 -15.30 22.49
CA ARG A 1118 15.38 -15.76 23.23
C ARG A 1118 16.66 -15.20 22.61
N LEU A 1119 17.60 -14.78 23.45
CA LEU A 1119 18.93 -14.35 23.00
C LEU A 1119 19.70 -15.49 22.30
N GLU A 1120 19.58 -16.73 22.78
CA GLU A 1120 20.25 -17.90 22.19
C GLU A 1120 19.85 -18.14 20.73
N ASP A 1121 18.57 -17.96 20.37
CA ASP A 1121 18.10 -18.11 18.98
C ASP A 1121 18.79 -17.08 18.06
N ALA A 1122 19.03 -15.87 18.55
CA ALA A 1122 19.80 -14.86 17.83
C ALA A 1122 21.28 -15.28 17.68
N MET A 1123 21.89 -15.82 18.74
CA MET A 1123 23.29 -16.29 18.76
C MET A 1123 23.52 -17.51 17.86
N GLU A 1124 22.57 -18.43 17.76
CA GLU A 1124 22.59 -19.58 16.83
C GLU A 1124 22.35 -19.18 15.36
N GLY A 1125 22.11 -17.89 15.08
CA GLY A 1125 21.91 -17.39 13.71
C GLY A 1125 20.48 -17.57 13.17
N ARG A 1126 19.50 -17.92 14.01
CA ARG A 1126 18.11 -18.13 13.59
C ARG A 1126 17.44 -16.81 13.15
N PRO A 1127 16.40 -16.85 12.30
CA PRO A 1127 15.59 -15.66 11.97
C PRO A 1127 14.96 -15.02 13.20
N ALA A 1128 14.52 -13.77 13.09
CA ALA A 1128 13.74 -13.10 14.15
C ALA A 1128 12.31 -13.66 14.20
N ASP A 1129 11.74 -13.77 15.39
CA ASP A 1129 10.36 -14.17 15.62
C ASP A 1129 9.36 -13.11 15.15
N ALA A 1130 9.75 -11.83 15.25
CA ALA A 1130 8.92 -10.71 14.82
C ALA A 1130 9.73 -9.55 14.21
N TYR A 1131 9.08 -8.85 13.26
CA TYR A 1131 9.56 -7.62 12.64
C TYR A 1131 8.54 -6.49 12.92
N LEU A 1132 8.91 -5.54 13.78
CA LEU A 1132 8.09 -4.35 14.06
C LEU A 1132 8.43 -3.22 13.07
N GLY A 1133 7.43 -2.46 12.63
CA GLY A 1133 7.58 -1.46 11.56
C GLY A 1133 7.60 -2.04 10.13
N ALA A 1134 7.46 -3.36 9.98
CA ALA A 1134 7.60 -4.09 8.73
C ALA A 1134 6.65 -5.29 8.64
N MET A 1135 6.07 -5.52 7.46
CA MET A 1135 5.13 -6.62 7.23
C MET A 1135 5.80 -8.01 7.14
N ASN A 1136 7.12 -8.07 7.02
CA ASN A 1136 7.94 -9.31 6.96
C ASN A 1136 9.45 -8.97 6.90
N ALA A 1137 10.28 -10.00 6.80
CA ALA A 1137 11.74 -9.92 6.72
C ALA A 1137 12.32 -9.23 5.46
N THR A 1138 11.52 -8.85 4.46
CA THR A 1138 11.98 -8.12 3.25
C THR A 1138 11.35 -6.73 3.07
N ASP A 1139 10.34 -6.38 3.86
CA ASP A 1139 9.79 -5.02 3.90
C ASP A 1139 10.73 -4.11 4.69
N THR A 1140 11.39 -3.19 3.99
CA THR A 1140 12.38 -2.25 4.55
C THR A 1140 12.03 -0.78 4.30
N ARG A 1141 10.80 -0.52 3.84
CA ARG A 1141 10.37 0.82 3.40
C ARG A 1141 10.04 1.72 4.59
N PRO A 1142 10.63 2.94 4.65
CA PRO A 1142 10.30 3.92 5.70
C PRO A 1142 8.88 4.45 5.54
N GLY A 1143 8.23 4.74 6.67
CA GLY A 1143 6.93 5.41 6.72
C GLY A 1143 6.53 5.76 8.16
N ILE A 1144 5.52 6.63 8.32
CA ILE A 1144 5.12 7.15 9.65
C ILE A 1144 3.73 6.68 10.12
N ALA A 1145 3.14 5.68 9.47
CA ALA A 1145 1.97 4.97 9.97
C ALA A 1145 2.30 4.17 11.26
N ALA A 1146 1.29 3.67 11.96
CA ALA A 1146 1.46 2.95 13.23
C ALA A 1146 2.15 1.58 13.07
N ASP A 1147 1.94 0.91 11.93
CA ASP A 1147 2.58 -0.33 11.49
C ASP A 1147 3.98 -0.11 10.87
N LYS A 1148 4.45 1.15 10.83
CA LYS A 1148 5.68 1.56 10.14
C LYS A 1148 6.68 2.27 11.04
N LEU A 1149 7.95 2.05 10.72
CA LEU A 1149 9.09 2.77 11.30
C LEU A 1149 9.87 3.53 10.23
N PHE A 1150 10.66 4.50 10.67
CA PHE A 1150 11.54 5.34 9.88
C PHE A 1150 12.85 5.50 10.68
N MET A 1151 13.90 4.79 10.26
CA MET A 1151 15.22 4.80 10.91
C MET A 1151 15.18 4.64 12.44
N PRO A 1152 14.67 3.51 12.98
CA PRO A 1152 14.70 3.26 14.43
C PRO A 1152 16.13 3.32 14.96
N GLY A 1153 16.31 4.01 16.08
CA GLY A 1153 17.60 4.45 16.61
C GLY A 1153 17.91 4.01 18.04
N SER A 1154 16.88 3.79 18.87
CA SER A 1154 17.03 3.36 20.27
C SER A 1154 15.85 2.50 20.73
N LEU A 1155 16.07 1.65 21.73
CA LEU A 1155 15.12 0.68 22.27
C LEU A 1155 15.10 0.72 23.80
N ALA A 1156 13.90 0.67 24.39
CA ALA A 1156 13.72 0.41 25.82
C ALA A 1156 12.57 -0.57 26.05
N PHE A 1157 12.70 -1.49 27.00
CA PHE A 1157 11.66 -2.47 27.33
C PHE A 1157 11.27 -2.36 28.80
N ASP A 1158 9.99 -2.12 29.09
CA ASP A 1158 9.50 -1.87 30.47
C ASP A 1158 9.03 -3.14 31.22
N GLY A 1159 9.31 -4.33 30.65
CA GLY A 1159 8.79 -5.62 31.10
C GLY A 1159 7.51 -6.06 30.35
N ARG A 1160 6.78 -5.11 29.75
CA ARG A 1160 5.55 -5.38 28.95
C ARG A 1160 5.58 -4.74 27.57
N ASN A 1161 6.04 -3.51 27.43
CA ASN A 1161 6.01 -2.76 26.18
C ASN A 1161 7.43 -2.48 25.68
N LEU A 1162 7.62 -2.56 24.37
CA LEU A 1162 8.84 -2.11 23.71
C LEU A 1162 8.62 -0.68 23.22
N TRP A 1163 9.47 0.23 23.67
CA TRP A 1163 9.54 1.62 23.24
C TRP A 1163 10.66 1.77 22.21
N VAL A 1164 10.37 2.44 21.10
CA VAL A 1164 11.27 2.59 19.94
C VAL A 1164 11.42 4.08 19.59
N GLY A 1165 12.62 4.63 19.75
CA GLY A 1165 12.94 6.00 19.37
C GLY A 1165 13.50 6.06 17.95
N GLU A 1166 13.01 6.99 17.12
CA GLU A 1166 13.45 7.15 15.73
C GLU A 1166 14.58 8.19 15.55
N PHE A 1167 15.38 8.08 14.48
CA PHE A 1167 16.63 8.81 14.33
C PHE A 1167 16.71 9.66 13.05
N LYS A 1168 17.25 10.88 13.21
CA LYS A 1168 17.53 11.94 12.21
C LYS A 1168 16.34 12.46 11.39
N PHE A 1169 15.51 11.58 10.82
CA PHE A 1169 14.48 11.93 9.84
C PHE A 1169 13.04 11.67 10.32
N SER A 1170 12.92 11.48 11.64
CA SER A 1170 11.67 11.41 12.39
C SER A 1170 11.94 11.88 13.83
N THR A 1171 10.85 12.21 14.54
CA THR A 1171 10.79 12.60 15.95
C THR A 1171 10.07 11.60 16.84
N ARG A 1172 9.51 10.54 16.25
CA ARG A 1172 8.58 9.65 16.95
C ARG A 1172 9.29 8.80 17.99
N ILE A 1173 8.62 8.64 19.12
CA ILE A 1173 8.83 7.56 20.10
C ILE A 1173 7.58 6.70 20.03
N LEU A 1174 7.69 5.46 19.57
CA LEU A 1174 6.57 4.54 19.42
C LEU A 1174 6.56 3.53 20.57
N ARG A 1175 5.36 3.23 21.09
CA ARG A 1175 5.13 2.09 22.00
C ARG A 1175 4.54 0.92 21.22
N PHE A 1176 5.06 -0.26 21.44
CA PHE A 1176 4.45 -1.52 21.05
C PHE A 1176 4.17 -2.31 22.34
N SER A 1177 2.91 -2.49 22.72
CA SER A 1177 2.56 -3.35 23.86
C SER A 1177 2.70 -4.84 23.53
N ALA A 1178 3.13 -5.63 24.52
CA ALA A 1178 3.00 -7.08 24.47
C ALA A 1178 1.54 -7.50 24.30
N ARG A 1179 1.32 -8.43 23.37
CA ARG A 1179 0.13 -9.26 23.32
C ARG A 1179 0.04 -10.08 24.62
N GLY A 1180 -1.18 -10.26 25.13
CA GLY A 1180 -1.40 -11.15 26.29
C GLY A 1180 -1.01 -12.60 25.97
N PRO A 1181 -0.85 -13.46 26.99
CA PRO A 1181 -0.77 -14.89 26.76
C PRO A 1181 -2.01 -15.36 25.97
N ALA A 1182 -1.82 -16.27 25.02
CA ALA A 1182 -2.94 -16.83 24.27
C ALA A 1182 -3.79 -17.73 25.19
N GLU A 1183 -5.08 -17.42 25.28
CA GLU A 1183 -6.12 -18.26 25.90
C GLU A 1183 -6.69 -19.29 24.90
#